data_AF-A0AAP0MQU2-F1
#
_entry.id   AF-A0AAP0MQU2-F1
#
_cell.length_a   1.000
_cell.length_b   1.000
_cell.length_c   1.000
_cell.angle_alpha   90.00
_cell.angle_beta   90.00
_cell.angle_gamma   90.00
#
_symmetry.space_group_name_H-M   'P 1'
#
loop_
_entity.id
_entity.type
_entity.pdbx_description
1 polymer ?
#
loop_
_entity_poly.entity_id
_entity_poly.type
_entity_poly.pdbx_seq_one_letter_code
_entity_poly.pdbx_strand_id
1 'polypeptide(L)'
;MDPTYDNWFFHGEAPNTSRQDKDVKMTDTYEMYNDAYLQNYGVMDNPNDYIDDTTPRLEENEFTEKVKAAETSLYLGCSKYTKMSATIALYKHKIAHGLSDNGFNELLRIICDMLPEDNVLPGSLHLVKKLLKDFDSCYKKIHACVNDCCLFTKEKENLDTCPKCNTSRWQVNSRTKKIRTGVPAKVLRYFPIIPRLRKMFMSCEKVEQLKWHSINKSSDGKMRHPVDSVAWDNINKKWSDFASDPINIRFGLAADGFNPFSNLSSVYSCWPIFLVIYNLPPWACMSEENIMLTLLIPGPKQLGNDIDVFLEPLIDDLIELRNNGVPAYDSLNKSTFKLKAILMWTINDFPAYGNLAGCTTKGELACPICGPNVCSEWLVNSKKMVYRGHRRFLHPRHEWRIEKKNWFDGKEETRRPPKPLTGEDIELDLRHNLDVMHIEKNVCDSIIGTLLNIKGKTKDGIESRRDLVTMGIRQDLQPNLKENKLTLPAASFTLSKEEKIIFCKRLSELKVPDGYSSNIANCVSVEECKITGLKSHDCDVLMQRLLPVVLRNLLPSGPRTTIFRICAFFNQLCQRVIDRNALEKLESNMYETVCMLEMYYLPAFFDIMIHLTIHLGREARLCGPVHYRWMFPFERLVTHQLPSLAGIMEDWVSLYIIDISHL
;
A
#
# COMPACT_ATOMS: atom_id res chain seq x y z
N MET A 1 4.17 -15.32 -8.09
CA MET A 1 3.96 -14.34 -9.18
C MET A 1 4.42 -14.96 -10.49
N ASP A 2 3.89 -14.51 -11.64
CA ASP A 2 4.67 -14.65 -12.87
C ASP A 2 5.80 -13.62 -12.71
N PRO A 3 7.07 -14.04 -12.59
CA PRO A 3 8.20 -13.14 -12.35
C PRO A 3 8.51 -12.23 -13.55
N THR A 4 7.74 -12.32 -14.63
CA THR A 4 7.95 -11.57 -15.88
C THR A 4 6.97 -10.41 -16.07
N TYR A 5 6.00 -10.24 -15.16
CA TYR A 5 4.96 -9.21 -15.24
C TYR A 5 5.25 -8.03 -14.30
N ASP A 6 6.21 -7.20 -14.71
CA ASP A 6 6.82 -6.18 -13.83
C ASP A 6 6.40 -4.74 -14.18
N ASN A 7 5.75 -4.52 -15.34
CA ASN A 7 5.42 -3.19 -15.86
C ASN A 7 3.91 -3.03 -16.10
N TRP A 8 3.31 -2.06 -15.41
CA TRP A 8 1.88 -1.84 -15.30
C TRP A 8 1.49 -0.53 -15.99
N PHE A 9 1.32 -0.62 -17.31
CA PHE A 9 1.10 0.53 -18.19
C PHE A 9 -0.03 1.47 -17.75
N PHE A 10 -1.13 0.94 -17.19
CA PHE A 10 -2.26 1.76 -16.74
C PHE A 10 -2.01 2.47 -15.40
N HIS A 11 -1.01 2.06 -14.63
CA HIS A 11 -0.69 2.59 -13.32
C HIS A 11 0.39 3.70 -13.33
N GLY A 12 0.79 4.18 -14.52
CA GLY A 12 1.67 5.34 -14.67
C GLY A 12 3.06 5.02 -15.19
N GLU A 13 3.35 3.73 -15.35
CA GLU A 13 4.69 3.25 -15.72
C GLU A 13 4.93 3.44 -17.21
N ALA A 14 6.12 3.92 -17.54
CA ALA A 14 6.54 4.04 -18.93
C ALA A 14 6.65 2.65 -19.54
N PRO A 15 6.21 2.45 -20.80
CA PRO A 15 6.43 1.18 -21.49
C PRO A 15 7.94 0.90 -21.55
N ASN A 16 8.35 -0.29 -21.11
CA ASN A 16 9.75 -0.73 -21.23
C ASN A 16 10.08 -0.89 -22.73
N THR A 17 10.57 0.17 -23.35
CA THR A 17 11.34 0.05 -24.59
C THR A 17 12.66 -0.60 -24.22
N SER A 18 12.71 -1.92 -24.43
CA SER A 18 13.81 -2.84 -24.12
C SER A 18 14.23 -2.90 -22.65
N ARG A 19 14.68 -4.08 -22.20
CA ARG A 19 15.64 -4.17 -21.10
C ARG A 19 16.93 -3.49 -21.58
N GLN A 20 16.94 -2.17 -21.64
CA GLN A 20 18.18 -1.48 -21.33
C GLN A 20 18.41 -1.81 -19.87
N ASP A 21 19.52 -2.51 -19.57
CA ASP A 21 20.13 -2.41 -18.26
C ASP A 21 19.97 -0.94 -17.87
N LYS A 22 19.19 -0.65 -16.82
CA LYS A 22 19.22 0.68 -16.24
C LYS A 22 20.70 0.87 -15.93
N ASP A 23 21.39 1.70 -16.72
CA ASP A 23 22.73 2.12 -16.37
C ASP A 23 22.62 2.56 -14.93
N VAL A 24 23.47 2.00 -14.08
CA VAL A 24 23.61 2.43 -12.69
C VAL A 24 23.94 3.92 -12.80
N LYS A 25 22.93 4.78 -12.70
CA LYS A 25 23.13 6.22 -12.64
C LYS A 25 23.89 6.45 -11.34
N MET A 26 25.14 6.82 -11.51
CA MET A 26 26.15 6.87 -10.47
C MET A 26 26.70 8.29 -10.49
N THR A 27 26.14 9.19 -9.68
CA THR A 27 26.74 10.51 -9.37
C THR A 27 26.08 11.25 -8.19
N ASP A 28 24.83 10.98 -7.82
CA ASP A 28 24.07 11.84 -6.88
C ASP A 28 24.82 12.16 -5.58
N THR A 29 25.43 11.17 -4.91
CA THR A 29 26.09 11.41 -3.60
C THR A 29 27.36 12.28 -3.69
N TYR A 30 28.10 12.23 -4.81
CA TYR A 30 29.29 13.05 -5.05
C TYR A 30 28.93 14.46 -5.55
N GLU A 31 27.89 14.56 -6.38
CA GLU A 31 27.33 15.85 -6.82
C GLU A 31 26.68 16.62 -5.66
N MET A 32 25.94 15.94 -4.77
CA MET A 32 25.40 16.51 -3.52
C MET A 32 26.47 17.11 -2.61
N TYR A 33 27.67 16.49 -2.57
CA TYR A 33 28.82 17.02 -1.83
C TYR A 33 29.48 18.21 -2.56
N ASN A 34 29.65 18.13 -3.88
CA ASN A 34 30.20 19.24 -4.67
C ASN A 34 29.33 20.50 -4.57
N ASP A 35 28.00 20.35 -4.62
CA ASP A 35 27.03 21.44 -4.52
C ASP A 35 27.00 22.07 -3.11
N ALA A 36 27.16 21.25 -2.05
CA ALA A 36 27.13 21.72 -0.67
C ALA A 36 28.45 22.33 -0.16
N TYR A 37 29.61 21.84 -0.62
CA TYR A 37 30.91 22.17 0.00
C TYR A 37 31.93 22.85 -0.93
N LEU A 38 31.94 22.60 -2.23
CA LEU A 38 32.98 23.16 -3.12
C LEU A 38 32.65 24.56 -3.64
N GLN A 39 31.38 24.97 -3.68
CA GLN A 39 31.01 26.35 -4.03
C GLN A 39 31.22 27.36 -2.89
N ASN A 40 31.54 26.91 -1.67
CA ASN A 40 31.76 27.78 -0.50
C ASN A 40 33.23 28.22 -0.32
N TYR A 41 34.15 27.81 -1.21
CA TYR A 41 35.54 28.28 -1.24
C TYR A 41 35.78 29.43 -2.25
N GLY A 42 34.72 30.16 -2.63
CA GLY A 42 34.80 31.40 -3.39
C GLY A 42 34.58 32.63 -2.51
N VAL A 43 35.68 33.19 -1.98
CA VAL A 43 35.80 34.52 -1.33
C VAL A 43 35.16 34.65 0.06
N MET A 44 35.92 34.26 1.09
CA MET A 44 35.73 34.71 2.47
C MET A 44 36.40 36.09 2.64
N ASP A 45 35.62 37.17 2.66
CA ASP A 45 36.05 38.50 3.10
C ASP A 45 35.24 38.92 4.34
N ASN A 46 35.48 38.28 5.49
CA ASN A 46 35.55 38.95 6.81
C ASN A 46 35.85 37.97 7.96
N PRO A 47 36.84 38.21 8.85
CA PRO A 47 37.25 37.23 9.85
C PRO A 47 36.58 37.37 11.24
N ASN A 48 35.34 37.87 11.35
CA ASN A 48 34.82 38.32 12.65
C ASN A 48 33.40 37.93 13.08
N ASP A 49 32.78 36.88 12.52
CA ASP A 49 31.56 36.32 13.12
C ASP A 49 31.87 35.04 13.90
N TYR A 50 31.92 35.18 15.23
CA TYR A 50 31.97 34.09 16.19
C TYR A 50 30.66 33.29 16.15
N ILE A 51 30.71 32.07 15.60
CA ILE A 51 29.65 31.07 15.73
C ILE A 51 30.02 30.13 16.89
N ASP A 52 29.11 30.02 17.84
CA ASP A 52 29.13 29.15 19.02
C ASP A 52 29.34 27.67 18.66
N ASP A 53 30.39 27.08 19.24
CA ASP A 53 31.00 25.79 18.89
C ASP A 53 30.47 24.70 19.83
N THR A 54 29.20 24.29 19.69
CA THR A 54 28.66 23.15 20.45
C THR A 54 27.59 22.33 19.70
N THR A 55 27.95 21.69 18.55
CA THR A 55 27.46 20.36 18.04
C THR A 55 28.07 20.02 16.65
N PRO A 56 27.96 18.77 16.13
CA PRO A 56 28.81 17.59 16.27
C PRO A 56 29.79 17.38 15.08
N ARG A 57 31.02 17.90 15.13
CA ARG A 57 32.00 17.81 14.02
C ARG A 57 32.72 16.45 13.84
N LEU A 58 32.64 15.53 14.82
CA LEU A 58 33.49 14.34 14.85
C LEU A 58 32.88 13.09 14.18
N GLU A 59 31.55 12.88 14.27
CA GLU A 59 30.88 11.72 13.65
C GLU A 59 30.65 11.90 12.13
N GLU A 60 30.53 13.13 11.64
CA GLU A 60 30.31 13.45 10.22
C GLU A 60 31.56 13.23 9.35
N ASN A 61 32.76 13.44 9.91
CA ASN A 61 34.02 13.22 9.19
C ASN A 61 34.29 11.72 8.93
N GLU A 62 34.00 10.85 9.88
CA GLU A 62 34.22 9.39 9.74
C GLU A 62 33.27 8.76 8.70
N PHE A 63 32.00 9.20 8.67
CA PHE A 63 31.05 8.77 7.65
C PHE A 63 31.45 9.26 6.26
N THR A 64 31.99 10.48 6.16
CA THR A 64 32.43 11.09 4.90
C THR A 64 33.63 10.37 4.28
N GLU A 65 34.60 9.93 5.09
CA GLU A 65 35.71 9.10 4.59
C GLU A 65 35.22 7.73 4.11
N LYS A 66 34.25 7.13 4.80
CA LYS A 66 33.61 5.86 4.39
C LYS A 66 32.87 5.99 3.06
N VAL A 67 32.15 7.10 2.84
CA VAL A 67 31.49 7.40 1.57
C VAL A 67 32.51 7.56 0.44
N LYS A 68 33.59 8.32 0.65
CA LYS A 68 34.67 8.46 -0.35
C LYS A 68 35.31 7.11 -0.73
N ALA A 69 35.53 6.24 0.25
CA ALA A 69 36.07 4.90 0.02
C ALA A 69 35.07 3.96 -0.70
N ALA A 70 33.77 4.17 -0.54
CA ALA A 70 32.71 3.40 -1.19
C ALA A 70 32.44 3.87 -2.64
N GLU A 71 32.55 5.18 -2.88
CA GLU A 71 32.41 5.82 -4.18
C GLU A 71 33.71 5.84 -5.01
N THR A 72 34.75 5.12 -4.57
CA THR A 72 35.94 4.92 -5.39
C THR A 72 35.59 4.05 -6.61
N SER A 73 36.05 4.42 -7.80
CA SER A 73 35.92 3.61 -9.02
C SER A 73 36.37 2.17 -8.76
N LEU A 74 35.69 1.20 -9.38
CA LEU A 74 35.95 -0.24 -9.16
C LEU A 74 37.41 -0.64 -9.46
N TYR A 75 38.03 0.03 -10.42
CA TYR A 75 39.45 -0.03 -10.79
C TYR A 75 39.79 1.26 -11.56
N LEU A 76 41.07 1.54 -11.79
CA LEU A 76 41.54 2.74 -12.47
C LEU A 76 40.94 2.84 -13.89
N GLY A 77 40.25 3.94 -14.19
CA GLY A 77 39.58 4.16 -15.47
C GLY A 77 38.19 3.54 -15.60
N CYS A 78 37.67 2.89 -14.55
CA CYS A 78 36.28 2.44 -14.52
C CYS A 78 35.33 3.62 -14.30
N SER A 79 34.58 4.01 -15.33
CA SER A 79 33.55 5.05 -15.26
C SER A 79 32.16 4.51 -14.93
N LYS A 80 31.95 3.20 -15.10
CA LYS A 80 30.60 2.59 -15.00
C LYS A 80 30.25 2.09 -13.59
N TYR A 81 31.23 1.65 -12.82
CA TYR A 81 31.00 1.06 -11.50
C TYR A 81 31.98 1.60 -10.45
N THR A 82 31.46 1.84 -9.25
CA THR A 82 32.21 2.08 -8.02
C THR A 82 32.33 0.79 -7.24
N LYS A 83 33.20 0.77 -6.23
CA LYS A 83 33.30 -0.32 -5.26
C LYS A 83 31.94 -0.69 -4.70
N MET A 84 31.16 0.32 -4.30
CA MET A 84 29.84 0.12 -3.72
C MET A 84 28.84 -0.41 -4.76
N SER A 85 28.70 0.25 -5.91
CA SER A 85 27.69 -0.14 -6.90
C SER A 85 27.92 -1.53 -7.48
N ALA A 86 29.19 -1.92 -7.72
CA ALA A 86 29.53 -3.27 -8.11
C ALA A 86 29.18 -4.31 -7.02
N THR A 87 29.47 -3.98 -5.76
CA THR A 87 29.16 -4.86 -4.62
C THR A 87 27.65 -5.07 -4.49
N ILE A 88 26.85 -4.01 -4.57
CA ILE A 88 25.38 -4.10 -4.54
C ILE A 88 24.87 -4.94 -5.70
N ALA A 89 25.34 -4.68 -6.93
CA ALA A 89 24.87 -5.38 -8.12
C ALA A 89 25.07 -6.90 -8.01
N LEU A 90 26.27 -7.32 -7.59
CA LEU A 90 26.59 -8.73 -7.39
C LEU A 90 25.82 -9.33 -6.22
N TYR A 91 25.64 -8.59 -5.14
CA TYR A 91 24.90 -9.07 -3.98
C TYR A 91 23.40 -9.19 -4.26
N LYS A 92 22.81 -8.26 -5.01
CA LYS A 92 21.45 -8.38 -5.56
C LYS A 92 21.32 -9.61 -6.43
N HIS A 93 22.29 -9.88 -7.30
CA HIS A 93 22.31 -11.09 -8.12
C HIS A 93 22.35 -12.37 -7.27
N LYS A 94 23.19 -12.41 -6.23
CA LYS A 94 23.21 -13.52 -5.25
C LYS A 94 21.80 -13.86 -4.77
N ILE A 95 21.10 -12.83 -4.38
CA ILE A 95 19.81 -12.92 -3.70
C ILE A 95 18.70 -13.28 -4.67
N ALA A 96 18.60 -12.56 -5.79
CA ALA A 96 17.58 -12.79 -6.80
C ALA A 96 17.59 -14.23 -7.33
N HIS A 97 18.77 -14.87 -7.36
CA HIS A 97 18.94 -16.23 -7.87
C HIS A 97 19.18 -17.28 -6.77
N GLY A 98 19.08 -16.91 -5.50
CA GLY A 98 19.25 -17.85 -4.37
C GLY A 98 20.61 -18.55 -4.33
N LEU A 99 21.67 -17.89 -4.77
CA LEU A 99 23.04 -18.43 -4.76
C LEU A 99 23.46 -18.79 -3.34
N SER A 100 24.02 -19.99 -3.17
CA SER A 100 24.59 -20.41 -1.88
C SER A 100 25.75 -19.50 -1.48
N ASP A 101 26.04 -19.40 -0.19
CA ASP A 101 27.15 -18.55 0.30
C ASP A 101 28.49 -19.00 -0.27
N ASN A 102 28.69 -20.31 -0.43
CA ASN A 102 29.87 -20.87 -1.07
C ASN A 102 29.92 -20.53 -2.56
N GLY A 103 28.83 -20.74 -3.29
CA GLY A 103 28.78 -20.43 -4.72
C GLY A 103 28.97 -18.93 -5.00
N PHE A 104 28.50 -18.06 -4.12
CA PHE A 104 28.73 -16.63 -4.23
C PHE A 104 30.18 -16.22 -3.93
N ASN A 105 30.81 -16.84 -2.92
CA ASN A 105 32.24 -16.61 -2.65
C ASN A 105 33.11 -17.05 -3.83
N GLU A 106 32.80 -18.19 -4.44
CA GLU A 106 33.47 -18.66 -5.66
C GLU A 106 33.26 -17.66 -6.82
N LEU A 107 32.03 -17.20 -7.03
CA LEU A 107 31.72 -16.20 -8.05
C LEU A 107 32.50 -14.88 -7.84
N LEU A 108 32.54 -14.36 -6.60
CA LEU A 108 33.28 -13.15 -6.29
C LEU A 108 34.78 -13.30 -6.59
N ARG A 109 35.36 -14.46 -6.27
CA ARG A 109 36.77 -14.76 -6.59
C ARG A 109 37.01 -14.78 -8.09
N ILE A 110 36.16 -15.48 -8.84
CA ILE A 110 36.27 -15.54 -10.30
C ILE A 110 36.19 -14.14 -10.92
N ILE A 111 35.26 -13.30 -10.45
CA ILE A 111 35.13 -11.93 -10.95
C ILE A 111 36.34 -11.07 -10.56
N CYS A 112 36.82 -11.17 -9.32
CA CYS A 112 38.04 -10.48 -8.89
C CYS A 112 39.25 -10.86 -9.75
N ASP A 113 39.38 -12.15 -10.13
CA ASP A 113 40.47 -12.64 -10.98
C ASP A 113 40.34 -12.18 -12.45
N MET A 114 39.12 -11.87 -12.90
CA MET A 114 38.86 -11.34 -14.24
C MET A 114 39.10 -9.82 -14.35
N LEU A 115 39.10 -9.10 -13.22
CA LEU A 115 39.29 -7.65 -13.18
C LEU A 115 40.78 -7.28 -13.09
N PRO A 116 41.15 -6.04 -13.43
CA PRO A 116 42.52 -5.54 -13.27
C PRO A 116 43.06 -5.70 -11.85
N GLU A 117 44.39 -5.85 -11.68
CA GLU A 117 45.02 -6.11 -10.38
C GLU A 117 44.73 -5.02 -9.32
N ASP A 118 44.43 -3.79 -9.74
CA ASP A 118 44.11 -2.65 -8.87
C ASP A 118 42.62 -2.58 -8.47
N ASN A 119 41.82 -3.60 -8.78
CA ASN A 119 40.40 -3.59 -8.46
C ASN A 119 40.12 -3.63 -6.94
N VAL A 120 39.04 -2.96 -6.54
CA VAL A 120 38.64 -2.83 -5.12
C VAL A 120 37.42 -3.70 -4.75
N LEU A 121 37.06 -4.67 -5.59
CA LEU A 121 35.87 -5.50 -5.38
C LEU A 121 36.06 -6.42 -4.15
N PRO A 122 35.05 -6.55 -3.26
CA PRO A 122 35.16 -7.48 -2.14
C PRO A 122 35.21 -8.95 -2.59
N GLY A 123 36.34 -9.63 -2.36
CA GLY A 123 36.54 -11.03 -2.76
C GLY A 123 35.84 -12.09 -1.90
N SER A 124 34.96 -11.70 -0.98
CA SER A 124 34.17 -12.65 -0.18
C SER A 124 32.88 -12.03 0.36
N LEU A 125 31.87 -12.86 0.61
CA LEU A 125 30.62 -12.50 1.25
C LEU A 125 30.82 -11.84 2.61
N HIS A 126 31.84 -12.24 3.38
CA HIS A 126 32.15 -11.59 4.64
C HIS A 126 32.57 -10.12 4.44
N LEU A 127 33.43 -9.85 3.45
CA LEU A 127 33.87 -8.50 3.12
C LEU A 127 32.74 -7.68 2.50
N VAL A 128 31.89 -8.30 1.68
CA VAL A 128 30.64 -7.68 1.21
C VAL A 128 29.82 -7.25 2.43
N LYS A 129 29.42 -8.19 3.30
CA LYS A 129 28.63 -7.89 4.50
C LYS A 129 29.28 -6.86 5.39
N LYS A 130 30.60 -6.87 5.55
CA LYS A 130 31.34 -5.86 6.31
C LYS A 130 31.21 -4.47 5.68
N LEU A 131 31.41 -4.36 4.36
CA LEU A 131 31.21 -3.13 3.63
C LEU A 131 29.78 -2.62 3.78
N LEU A 132 28.77 -3.48 3.61
CA LEU A 132 27.38 -3.08 3.80
C LEU A 132 27.09 -2.70 5.27
N LYS A 133 27.71 -3.39 6.24
CA LYS A 133 27.57 -3.14 7.67
C LYS A 133 28.07 -1.75 8.08
N ASP A 134 29.08 -1.23 7.41
CA ASP A 134 29.59 0.13 7.65
C ASP A 134 28.56 1.21 7.25
N PHE A 135 27.59 0.87 6.39
CA PHE A 135 26.43 1.69 6.01
C PHE A 135 25.12 1.26 6.71
N ASP A 136 25.10 0.11 7.39
CA ASP A 136 23.99 -0.49 8.15
C ASP A 136 23.66 0.29 9.44
N SER A 137 24.42 1.36 9.74
CA SER A 137 24.13 2.33 10.81
C SER A 137 22.86 3.17 10.56
N CYS A 138 22.22 3.04 9.39
CA CYS A 138 21.07 3.84 9.00
C CYS A 138 19.74 3.45 9.68
N TYR A 139 19.69 2.40 10.52
CA TYR A 139 18.51 2.02 11.29
C TYR A 139 18.85 1.69 12.75
N LYS A 140 17.90 1.96 13.63
CA LYS A 140 17.96 1.69 15.06
C LYS A 140 17.30 0.35 15.35
N LYS A 141 17.98 -0.50 16.12
CA LYS A 141 17.43 -1.75 16.67
C LYS A 141 16.81 -1.45 18.03
N ILE A 142 15.49 -1.57 18.13
CA ILE A 142 14.75 -1.31 19.37
C ILE A 142 14.20 -2.63 19.89
N HIS A 143 14.53 -2.99 21.12
CA HIS A 143 14.03 -4.23 21.72
C HIS A 143 12.54 -4.07 22.03
N ALA A 144 11.75 -5.11 21.79
CA ALA A 144 10.32 -5.11 22.03
C ALA A 144 9.92 -6.26 22.96
N CYS A 145 8.82 -6.08 23.69
CA CYS A 145 8.19 -7.16 24.42
C CYS A 145 7.67 -8.23 23.44
N VAL A 146 7.84 -9.51 23.76
CA VAL A 146 7.31 -10.63 22.94
C VAL A 146 5.78 -10.67 22.87
N ASN A 147 5.12 -10.03 23.83
CA ASN A 147 3.67 -9.87 23.90
C ASN A 147 3.24 -8.46 23.46
N ASP A 148 4.10 -7.73 22.74
CA ASP A 148 3.79 -6.46 22.07
C ASP A 148 3.37 -5.31 23.01
N CYS A 149 3.59 -5.48 24.32
CA CYS A 149 3.11 -4.53 25.33
C CYS A 149 3.87 -3.19 25.37
N CYS A 150 5.15 -3.19 24.97
CA CYS A 150 6.02 -2.01 24.98
C CYS A 150 7.31 -2.21 24.18
N LEU A 151 7.92 -1.09 23.79
CA LEU A 151 9.31 -0.99 23.39
C LEU A 151 10.21 -0.72 24.61
N PHE A 152 11.38 -1.36 24.67
CA PHE A 152 12.42 -1.10 25.67
C PHE A 152 13.30 0.05 25.18
N THR A 153 12.74 1.26 25.24
CA THR A 153 13.40 2.52 24.87
C THR A 153 13.06 3.59 25.92
N LYS A 154 13.72 4.75 25.86
CA LYS A 154 13.56 5.86 26.82
C LYS A 154 13.70 5.32 28.25
N GLU A 155 12.72 5.58 29.12
CA GLU A 155 12.69 5.14 30.52
C GLU A 155 12.74 3.61 30.71
N LYS A 156 12.41 2.83 29.68
CA LYS A 156 12.38 1.35 29.71
C LYS A 156 13.65 0.70 29.18
N GLU A 157 14.64 1.50 28.74
CA GLU A 157 15.85 1.01 28.08
C GLU A 157 16.68 0.07 28.97
N ASN A 158 16.73 0.34 30.28
CA ASN A 158 17.49 -0.44 31.25
C ASN A 158 16.69 -1.58 31.90
N LEU A 159 15.44 -1.81 31.48
CA LEU A 159 14.63 -2.89 32.02
C LEU A 159 14.95 -4.21 31.34
N ASP A 160 15.06 -5.27 32.15
CA ASP A 160 15.21 -6.65 31.68
C ASP A 160 13.87 -7.37 31.52
N THR A 161 12.79 -6.82 32.08
CA THR A 161 11.44 -7.40 32.06
C THR A 161 10.41 -6.35 31.66
N CYS A 162 9.37 -6.79 30.97
CA CYS A 162 8.29 -5.92 30.56
C CYS A 162 7.49 -5.45 31.80
N PRO A 163 7.29 -4.14 32.01
CA PRO A 163 6.56 -3.63 33.16
C PRO A 163 5.06 -3.97 33.14
N LYS A 164 4.49 -4.31 31.98
CA LYS A 164 3.07 -4.66 31.84
C LYS A 164 2.78 -6.15 32.06
N CYS A 165 3.61 -7.04 31.50
CA CYS A 165 3.34 -8.49 31.50
C CYS A 165 4.46 -9.34 32.14
N ASN A 166 5.47 -8.70 32.76
CA ASN A 166 6.60 -9.32 33.45
C ASN A 166 7.42 -10.31 32.60
N THR A 167 7.24 -10.31 31.28
CA THR A 167 7.97 -11.20 30.39
C THR A 167 9.39 -10.68 30.15
N SER A 168 10.36 -11.60 30.07
CA SER A 168 11.76 -11.28 29.80
C SER A 168 11.96 -10.57 28.46
N ARG A 169 12.80 -9.52 28.46
CA ARG A 169 13.33 -8.85 27.25
C ARG A 169 14.19 -9.78 26.41
N TRP A 170 14.85 -10.72 27.06
CA TRP A 170 15.83 -11.64 26.50
C TRP A 170 15.21 -12.96 26.05
N GLN A 171 15.82 -13.62 25.07
CA GLN A 171 15.36 -14.88 24.49
C GLN A 171 15.37 -16.00 25.54
N VAL A 172 14.28 -16.77 25.62
CA VAL A 172 14.16 -17.92 26.52
C VAL A 172 14.28 -19.21 25.71
N ASN A 173 15.20 -20.09 26.10
CA ASN A 173 15.31 -21.40 25.45
C ASN A 173 14.06 -22.23 25.78
N SER A 174 13.36 -22.70 24.73
CA SER A 174 12.10 -23.43 24.88
C SER A 174 12.24 -24.76 25.64
N ARG A 175 13.40 -25.44 25.53
CA ARG A 175 13.67 -26.74 26.14
C ARG A 175 14.23 -26.62 27.55
N THR A 176 15.17 -25.71 27.79
CA THR A 176 15.87 -25.59 29.08
C THR A 176 15.29 -24.51 29.99
N LYS A 177 14.36 -23.67 29.47
CA LYS A 177 13.79 -22.49 30.14
C LYS A 177 14.83 -21.48 30.65
N LYS A 178 16.10 -21.64 30.28
CA LYS A 178 17.17 -20.68 30.60
C LYS A 178 17.04 -19.43 29.74
N ILE A 179 17.16 -18.28 30.38
CA ILE A 179 17.22 -16.97 29.74
C ILE A 179 18.62 -16.80 29.14
N ARG A 180 18.70 -16.41 27.87
CA ARG A 180 19.93 -16.03 27.18
C ARG A 180 20.07 -14.51 27.22
N THR A 181 20.62 -13.99 28.31
CA THR A 181 20.89 -12.56 28.47
C THR A 181 21.78 -12.03 27.35
N GLY A 182 21.50 -10.83 26.85
CA GLY A 182 22.21 -10.22 25.72
C GLY A 182 21.63 -10.52 24.34
N VAL A 183 20.73 -11.51 24.21
CA VAL A 183 20.01 -11.78 22.95
C VAL A 183 18.55 -11.35 23.09
N PRO A 184 18.11 -10.25 22.44
CA PRO A 184 16.73 -9.77 22.55
C PRO A 184 15.74 -10.79 21.98
N ALA A 185 14.58 -10.91 22.64
CA ALA A 185 13.54 -11.84 22.22
C ALA A 185 12.74 -11.34 21.00
N LYS A 186 12.55 -10.01 20.86
CA LYS A 186 11.90 -9.35 19.72
C LYS A 186 12.60 -8.02 19.44
N VAL A 187 12.81 -7.69 18.17
CA VAL A 187 13.53 -6.48 17.74
C VAL A 187 12.76 -5.76 16.64
N LEU A 188 12.29 -4.55 16.94
CA LEU A 188 11.82 -3.59 15.96
C LEU A 188 13.04 -2.99 15.24
N ARG A 189 12.96 -2.89 13.91
CA ARG A 189 13.92 -2.11 13.13
C ARG A 189 13.26 -0.81 12.72
N TYR A 190 13.85 0.31 13.15
CA TYR A 190 13.34 1.64 12.88
C TYR A 190 14.35 2.42 12.04
N PHE A 191 13.89 2.97 10.92
CA PHE A 191 14.68 3.76 9.98
C PHE A 191 14.31 5.24 10.19
N PRO A 192 15.15 6.04 10.88
CA PRO A 192 14.83 7.43 11.19
C PRO A 192 14.58 8.24 9.92
N ILE A 193 13.54 9.07 9.94
CA ILE A 193 13.11 9.80 8.74
C ILE A 193 13.80 11.16 8.63
N ILE A 194 14.10 11.80 9.75
CA ILE A 194 14.73 13.14 9.78
C ILE A 194 16.08 13.17 9.04
N PRO A 195 17.04 12.26 9.29
CA PRO A 195 18.32 12.28 8.59
C PRO A 195 18.18 12.07 7.08
N ARG A 196 17.22 11.23 6.66
CA ARG A 196 16.94 10.96 5.24
C ARG A 196 16.38 12.20 4.55
N LEU A 197 15.45 12.90 5.19
CA LEU A 197 14.94 14.16 4.65
C LEU A 197 16.05 15.20 4.50
N ARG A 198 16.92 15.36 5.50
CA ARG A 198 18.07 16.28 5.40
C ARG A 198 18.96 15.97 4.19
N LYS A 199 19.24 14.70 3.93
CA LYS A 199 20.00 14.27 2.74
C LYS A 199 19.27 14.64 1.45
N MET A 200 17.97 14.38 1.35
CA MET A 200 17.18 14.74 0.16
C MET A 200 17.28 16.24 -0.18
N PHE A 201 17.36 17.13 0.82
CA PHE A 201 17.52 18.58 0.60
C PHE A 201 18.94 19.01 0.21
N MET A 202 19.93 18.12 0.26
CA MET A 202 21.28 18.37 -0.26
C MET A 202 21.37 18.15 -1.78
N SER A 203 20.38 17.52 -2.42
CA SER A 203 20.34 17.35 -3.89
C SER A 203 19.49 18.44 -4.55
N CYS A 204 20.12 19.25 -5.42
CA CYS A 204 19.42 20.32 -6.14
C CYS A 204 18.23 19.78 -6.94
N GLU A 205 18.43 18.66 -7.66
CA GLU A 205 17.37 18.00 -8.43
C GLU A 205 16.19 17.58 -7.54
N LYS A 206 16.47 16.99 -6.37
CA LYS A 206 15.41 16.56 -5.46
C LYS A 206 14.65 17.74 -4.88
N VAL A 207 15.33 18.84 -4.53
CA VAL A 207 14.67 20.05 -4.04
C VAL A 207 13.72 20.63 -5.09
N GLU A 208 14.11 20.66 -6.37
CA GLU A 208 13.22 21.09 -7.45
C GLU A 208 11.98 20.19 -7.55
N GLN A 209 12.17 18.88 -7.50
CA GLN A 209 11.05 17.92 -7.51
C GLN A 209 10.13 18.10 -6.29
N LEU A 210 10.66 18.39 -5.10
CA LEU A 210 9.89 18.64 -3.89
C LEU A 210 9.12 19.97 -3.93
N LYS A 211 9.57 20.94 -4.73
CA LYS A 211 8.85 22.21 -4.96
C LYS A 211 7.82 22.10 -6.10
N TRP A 212 7.83 21.02 -6.88
CA TRP A 212 6.98 20.83 -8.07
C TRP A 212 5.49 21.14 -7.82
N HIS A 213 4.93 20.63 -6.71
CA HIS A 213 3.51 20.79 -6.38
C HIS A 213 3.07 22.26 -6.32
N SER A 214 3.96 23.17 -5.90
CA SER A 214 3.62 24.57 -5.67
C SER A 214 3.39 25.35 -6.97
N ILE A 215 4.01 24.89 -8.07
CA ILE A 215 3.96 25.56 -9.39
C ILE A 215 2.96 24.86 -10.32
N ASN A 216 2.67 23.57 -10.09
CA ASN A 216 1.93 22.71 -11.03
C ASN A 216 0.51 22.35 -10.56
N LYS A 217 -0.03 23.07 -9.59
CA LYS A 217 -1.41 22.87 -9.15
C LYS A 217 -2.39 23.20 -10.28
N SER A 218 -3.35 22.31 -10.50
CA SER A 218 -4.37 22.45 -11.55
C SER A 218 -5.32 23.62 -11.25
N SER A 219 -5.66 24.39 -12.29
CA SER A 219 -6.62 25.50 -12.23
C SER A 219 -7.90 25.28 -13.06
N ASP A 220 -8.00 24.15 -13.77
CA ASP A 220 -9.07 23.82 -14.72
C ASP A 220 -10.21 22.99 -14.11
N GLY A 221 -10.27 22.88 -12.79
CA GLY A 221 -11.29 22.09 -12.08
C GLY A 221 -11.07 20.57 -12.11
N LYS A 222 -9.99 20.09 -12.75
CA LYS A 222 -9.61 18.67 -12.77
C LYS A 222 -8.52 18.38 -11.74
N MET A 223 -8.60 17.21 -11.12
CA MET A 223 -7.59 16.72 -10.19
C MET A 223 -6.69 15.71 -10.88
N ARG A 224 -5.39 15.94 -10.81
CA ARG A 224 -4.33 15.10 -11.41
C ARG A 224 -3.35 14.57 -10.37
N HIS A 225 -3.29 15.23 -9.21
CA HIS A 225 -2.35 14.94 -8.14
C HIS A 225 -2.98 15.29 -6.78
N PRO A 226 -2.51 14.72 -5.64
CA PRO A 226 -3.02 15.07 -4.31
C PRO A 226 -3.02 16.57 -3.99
N VAL A 227 -2.13 17.36 -4.62
CA VAL A 227 -2.11 18.84 -4.50
C VAL A 227 -3.40 19.51 -4.98
N ASP A 228 -4.14 18.88 -5.89
CA ASP A 228 -5.41 19.37 -6.41
C ASP A 228 -6.60 19.01 -5.50
N SER A 229 -6.36 18.26 -4.42
CA SER A 229 -7.41 17.72 -3.58
C SER A 229 -7.97 18.73 -2.57
N VAL A 230 -9.23 18.54 -2.19
CA VAL A 230 -9.87 19.34 -1.13
C VAL A 230 -9.15 19.16 0.21
N ALA A 231 -8.60 17.98 0.47
CA ALA A 231 -7.81 17.71 1.66
C ALA A 231 -6.56 18.60 1.71
N TRP A 232 -5.83 18.73 0.60
CA TRP A 232 -4.66 19.62 0.51
C TRP A 232 -5.05 21.08 0.76
N ASP A 233 -6.14 21.54 0.15
CA ASP A 233 -6.67 22.90 0.39
C ASP A 233 -7.02 23.14 1.86
N ASN A 234 -7.66 22.16 2.50
CA ASN A 234 -8.05 22.28 3.92
C ASN A 234 -6.82 22.31 4.83
N ILE A 235 -5.79 21.52 4.54
CA ILE A 235 -4.51 21.57 5.26
C ILE A 235 -3.88 22.96 5.11
N ASN A 236 -3.85 23.50 3.89
CA ASN A 236 -3.29 24.83 3.64
C ASN A 236 -4.06 25.95 4.36
N LYS A 237 -5.40 25.85 4.41
CA LYS A 237 -6.23 26.82 5.13
C LYS A 237 -6.08 26.71 6.64
N LYS A 238 -5.97 25.48 7.18
CA LYS A 238 -5.87 25.23 8.62
C LYS A 238 -4.49 25.59 9.17
N TRP A 239 -3.43 25.41 8.36
CA TRP A 239 -2.05 25.66 8.74
C TRP A 239 -1.35 26.52 7.67
N SER A 240 -1.73 27.79 7.58
CA SER A 240 -1.19 28.75 6.61
C SER A 240 0.33 28.89 6.70
N ASP A 241 0.87 28.93 7.92
CA ASP A 241 2.31 29.10 8.16
C ASP A 241 3.12 27.88 7.72
N PHE A 242 2.50 26.70 7.74
CA PHE A 242 3.10 25.49 7.16
C PHE A 242 3.02 25.55 5.63
N ALA A 243 1.89 25.98 5.08
CA ALA A 243 1.67 26.00 3.64
C ALA A 243 2.37 27.13 2.90
N SER A 244 2.75 28.21 3.58
CA SER A 244 3.49 29.33 3.00
C SER A 244 4.87 28.94 2.51
N ASP A 245 5.46 27.89 3.10
CA ASP A 245 6.75 27.37 2.66
C ASP A 245 6.54 26.10 1.79
N PRO A 246 6.82 26.17 0.47
CA PRO A 246 6.57 25.07 -0.45
C PRO A 246 7.47 23.85 -0.21
N ILE A 247 8.56 23.99 0.55
CA ILE A 247 9.48 22.89 0.86
C ILE A 247 8.98 21.99 1.99
N ASN A 248 7.97 22.44 2.75
CA ASN A 248 7.38 21.64 3.81
C ASN A 248 6.69 20.39 3.25
N ILE A 249 6.96 19.26 3.90
CA ILE A 249 6.69 17.93 3.36
C ILE A 249 5.33 17.40 3.78
N ARG A 250 4.60 16.80 2.84
CA ARG A 250 3.34 16.10 3.11
C ARG A 250 3.49 14.61 2.86
N PHE A 251 3.21 13.82 3.88
CA PHE A 251 3.34 12.38 3.86
C PHE A 251 1.99 11.67 3.68
N GLY A 252 2.02 10.51 3.02
CA GLY A 252 1.07 9.41 3.21
C GLY A 252 1.78 8.25 3.90
N LEU A 253 1.08 7.53 4.79
CA LEU A 253 1.60 6.33 5.45
C LEU A 253 0.91 5.09 4.90
N ALA A 254 1.66 4.03 4.64
CA ALA A 254 1.09 2.75 4.25
C ALA A 254 1.61 1.62 5.13
N ALA A 255 0.72 0.68 5.46
CA ALA A 255 1.04 -0.51 6.24
C ALA A 255 0.36 -1.74 5.65
N ASP A 256 1.09 -2.84 5.60
CA ASP A 256 0.56 -4.15 5.21
C ASP A 256 1.27 -5.27 5.96
N GLY A 257 0.59 -6.38 6.18
CA GLY A 257 1.17 -7.58 6.79
C GLY A 257 1.57 -8.59 5.72
N PHE A 258 2.83 -9.02 5.71
CA PHE A 258 3.31 -10.04 4.75
C PHE A 258 3.98 -11.23 5.44
N ASN A 259 3.96 -12.39 4.78
CA ASN A 259 4.68 -13.57 5.25
C ASN A 259 6.01 -13.72 4.48
N PRO A 260 7.17 -13.50 5.12
CA PRO A 260 8.47 -13.56 4.47
C PRO A 260 8.88 -14.98 4.06
N PHE A 261 8.28 -16.03 4.62
CA PHE A 261 8.76 -17.41 4.45
C PHE A 261 8.07 -18.19 3.33
N SER A 262 7.12 -17.59 2.60
CA SER A 262 6.35 -18.15 1.47
C SER A 262 5.70 -19.54 1.67
N ASN A 263 5.91 -20.18 2.83
CA ASN A 263 5.26 -21.41 3.24
C ASN A 263 3.80 -21.11 3.56
N LEU A 264 2.91 -22.05 3.21
CA LEU A 264 1.45 -22.08 3.49
C LEU A 264 1.08 -22.00 4.99
N SER A 265 2.04 -21.68 5.85
CA SER A 265 1.90 -21.49 7.29
C SER A 265 1.58 -20.02 7.58
N SER A 266 0.39 -19.76 8.12
CA SER A 266 -0.05 -18.45 8.64
C SER A 266 0.65 -18.02 9.94
N VAL A 267 1.76 -18.68 10.32
CA VAL A 267 2.38 -18.57 11.65
C VAL A 267 3.34 -17.38 11.76
N TYR A 268 3.69 -16.71 10.66
CA TYR A 268 4.59 -15.55 10.70
C TYR A 268 4.09 -14.42 9.79
N SER A 269 3.82 -13.26 10.37
CA SER A 269 3.48 -12.02 9.66
C SER A 269 4.43 -10.90 10.08
N CYS A 270 5.12 -10.31 9.13
CA CYS A 270 5.98 -9.13 9.28
C CYS A 270 5.24 -7.91 8.74
N TRP A 271 5.37 -6.76 9.41
CA TRP A 271 4.64 -5.54 9.07
C TRP A 271 5.61 -4.40 8.76
N PRO A 272 5.88 -4.12 7.48
CA PRO A 272 6.57 -2.92 7.05
C PRO A 272 5.64 -1.72 7.11
N ILE A 273 6.19 -0.58 7.54
CA ILE A 273 5.52 0.72 7.50
C ILE A 273 6.27 1.61 6.52
N PHE A 274 5.56 2.14 5.54
CA PHE A 274 6.10 2.99 4.49
C PHE A 274 5.60 4.42 4.62
N LEU A 275 6.41 5.38 4.20
CA LEU A 275 6.00 6.76 3.95
C LEU A 275 6.18 7.11 2.47
N VAL A 276 5.28 7.95 1.96
CA VAL A 276 5.32 8.51 0.61
C VAL A 276 5.28 10.02 0.68
N ILE A 277 6.08 10.71 -0.13
CA ILE A 277 6.15 12.17 -0.18
C ILE A 277 5.28 12.70 -1.32
N TYR A 278 4.14 13.31 -0.98
CA TYR A 278 3.20 13.87 -1.96
C TYR A 278 3.60 15.24 -2.52
N ASN A 279 4.77 15.75 -2.15
CA ASN A 279 5.32 16.96 -2.75
C ASN A 279 5.91 16.68 -4.14
N LEU A 280 6.35 15.44 -4.38
CA LEU A 280 7.03 15.00 -5.59
C LEU A 280 6.09 14.99 -6.80
N PRO A 281 6.63 15.07 -8.03
CA PRO A 281 5.82 15.03 -9.24
C PRO A 281 5.19 13.64 -9.48
N PRO A 282 4.16 13.56 -10.35
CA PRO A 282 3.41 12.34 -10.63
C PRO A 282 4.24 11.09 -10.97
N TRP A 283 5.35 11.27 -11.69
CA TRP A 283 6.22 10.17 -12.12
C TRP A 283 7.20 9.70 -11.03
N ALA A 284 7.40 10.50 -9.98
CA ALA A 284 8.34 10.21 -8.90
C ALA A 284 7.65 9.83 -7.59
N CYS A 285 6.46 10.38 -7.31
CA CYS A 285 5.79 10.25 -6.01
C CYS A 285 5.57 8.79 -5.57
N MET A 286 5.11 7.90 -6.46
CA MET A 286 4.85 6.48 -6.13
C MET A 286 5.94 5.55 -6.68
N SER A 287 7.12 6.08 -7.04
CA SER A 287 8.24 5.25 -7.49
C SER A 287 8.90 4.55 -6.31
N GLU A 288 9.45 3.36 -6.55
CA GLU A 288 10.07 2.52 -5.52
C GLU A 288 11.19 3.24 -4.75
N GLU A 289 11.97 4.07 -5.45
CA GLU A 289 13.08 4.85 -4.91
C GLU A 289 12.62 5.94 -3.92
N ASN A 290 11.40 6.48 -4.09
CA ASN A 290 10.89 7.56 -3.25
C ASN A 290 9.90 7.07 -2.16
N ILE A 291 9.60 5.77 -2.12
CA ILE A 291 8.82 5.16 -1.03
C ILE A 291 9.78 4.80 0.10
N MET A 292 9.59 5.40 1.27
CA MET A 292 10.48 5.24 2.41
C MET A 292 9.98 4.15 3.35
N LEU A 293 10.67 3.01 3.46
CA LEU A 293 10.48 2.12 4.61
C LEU A 293 10.94 2.85 5.89
N THR A 294 10.09 2.85 6.91
CA THR A 294 10.33 3.51 8.20
C THR A 294 10.38 2.55 9.36
N LEU A 295 9.58 1.49 9.33
CA LEU A 295 9.57 0.46 10.37
C LEU A 295 9.48 -0.92 9.72
N LEU A 296 10.19 -1.88 10.30
CA LEU A 296 9.98 -3.30 10.03
C LEU A 296 9.64 -4.01 11.34
N ILE A 297 8.36 -4.29 11.53
CA ILE A 297 7.85 -4.90 12.75
C ILE A 297 7.83 -6.42 12.59
N PRO A 298 8.55 -7.18 13.43
CA PRO A 298 8.67 -8.62 13.25
C PRO A 298 7.41 -9.38 13.72
N GLY A 299 7.18 -10.53 13.08
CA GLY A 299 6.22 -11.54 13.52
C GLY A 299 6.62 -12.21 14.85
N PRO A 300 5.88 -13.23 15.33
CA PRO A 300 5.11 -14.19 14.52
C PRO A 300 3.61 -13.89 14.34
N LYS A 301 2.96 -13.19 15.27
CA LYS A 301 1.50 -12.96 15.22
C LYS A 301 1.17 -11.62 14.56
N GLN A 302 -0.03 -11.53 13.99
CA GLN A 302 -0.62 -10.26 13.58
C GLN A 302 -0.75 -9.36 14.82
N LEU A 303 -0.26 -8.12 14.71
CA LEU A 303 -0.15 -7.17 15.82
C LEU A 303 -1.51 -6.67 16.33
N GLY A 304 -2.56 -6.77 15.51
CA GLY A 304 -3.87 -6.22 15.87
C GLY A 304 -3.75 -4.73 16.19
N ASN A 305 -4.35 -4.31 17.30
CA ASN A 305 -4.30 -2.92 17.77
C ASN A 305 -2.96 -2.54 18.41
N ASP A 306 -2.10 -3.51 18.78
CA ASP A 306 -0.80 -3.24 19.42
C ASP A 306 0.26 -2.69 18.44
N ILE A 307 -0.14 -2.38 17.21
CA ILE A 307 0.72 -1.73 16.20
C ILE A 307 1.14 -0.32 16.64
N ASP A 308 0.32 0.35 17.45
CA ASP A 308 0.57 1.69 18.01
C ASP A 308 1.88 1.74 18.82
N VAL A 309 2.17 0.69 19.60
CA VAL A 309 3.41 0.54 20.37
C VAL A 309 4.64 0.62 19.47
N PHE A 310 4.56 0.06 18.26
CA PHE A 310 5.69 0.04 17.33
C PHE A 310 5.80 1.32 16.50
N LEU A 311 4.72 2.09 16.38
CA LEU A 311 4.73 3.39 15.68
C LEU A 311 5.35 4.49 16.52
N GLU A 312 5.49 4.33 17.84
CA GLU A 312 6.06 5.31 18.77
C GLU A 312 7.29 6.08 18.22
N PRO A 313 8.39 5.43 17.78
CA PRO A 313 9.56 6.17 17.28
C PRO A 313 9.29 6.96 16.00
N LEU A 314 8.41 6.49 15.12
CA LEU A 314 8.01 7.23 13.93
C LEU A 314 7.13 8.44 14.29
N ILE A 315 6.23 8.26 15.25
CA ILE A 315 5.36 9.32 15.76
C ILE A 315 6.21 10.42 16.41
N ASP A 316 7.23 10.07 17.20
CA ASP A 316 8.18 11.03 17.78
C ASP A 316 8.82 11.92 16.70
N ASP A 317 9.37 11.32 15.63
CA ASP A 317 9.95 12.06 14.50
C ASP A 317 8.92 12.96 13.80
N LEU A 318 7.68 12.48 13.61
CA LEU A 318 6.60 13.25 12.98
C LEU A 318 6.14 14.43 13.86
N ILE A 319 6.09 14.24 15.18
CA ILE A 319 5.77 15.30 16.15
C ILE A 319 6.87 16.36 16.14
N GLU A 320 8.13 15.95 16.15
CA GLU A 320 9.28 16.87 16.09
C GLU A 320 9.26 17.69 14.80
N LEU A 321 9.10 17.03 13.65
CA LEU A 321 8.98 17.70 12.35
C LEU A 321 7.80 18.67 12.31
N ARG A 322 6.68 18.35 12.95
CA ARG A 322 5.47 19.17 12.87
C ARG A 322 5.51 20.38 13.80
N ASN A 323 5.84 20.16 15.07
CA ASN A 323 5.70 21.18 16.12
C ASN A 323 6.92 22.10 16.15
N ASN A 324 8.10 21.50 16.23
CA ASN A 324 9.35 22.24 16.30
C ASN A 324 9.83 22.53 14.88
N GLY A 325 9.96 21.50 14.04
CA GLY A 325 10.65 21.55 12.76
C GLY A 325 12.16 21.43 12.97
N VAL A 326 12.84 20.83 11.99
CA VAL A 326 14.26 20.47 12.10
C VAL A 326 15.10 21.35 11.18
N PRO A 327 16.30 21.79 11.58
CA PRO A 327 17.19 22.52 10.68
C PRO A 327 17.62 21.59 9.52
N ALA A 328 17.52 22.09 8.30
CA ALA A 328 17.97 21.45 7.07
C ALA A 328 18.61 22.49 6.15
N TYR A 329 19.52 22.04 5.28
CA TYR A 329 20.17 22.89 4.28
C TYR A 329 19.51 22.66 2.93
N ASP A 330 19.01 23.72 2.30
CA ASP A 330 18.46 23.72 0.93
C ASP A 330 19.63 23.98 -0.02
N SER A 331 20.06 22.96 -0.78
CA SER A 331 21.16 23.09 -1.74
C SER A 331 20.85 24.01 -2.91
N LEU A 332 19.58 24.11 -3.32
CA LEU A 332 19.14 24.96 -4.43
C LEU A 332 19.23 26.44 -4.06
N ASN A 333 18.77 26.79 -2.86
CA ASN A 333 18.78 28.17 -2.36
C ASN A 333 20.04 28.51 -1.53
N LYS A 334 20.91 27.52 -1.27
CA LYS A 334 22.12 27.63 -0.44
C LYS A 334 21.87 28.29 0.92
N SER A 335 20.79 27.89 1.57
CA SER A 335 20.38 28.47 2.85
C SER A 335 19.87 27.40 3.80
N THR A 336 19.96 27.68 5.10
CA THR A 336 19.37 26.82 6.12
C THR A 336 17.93 27.25 6.37
N PHE A 337 17.07 26.27 6.58
CA PHE A 337 15.65 26.49 6.86
C PHE A 337 15.16 25.49 7.90
N LYS A 338 13.95 25.76 8.42
CA LYS A 338 13.31 24.88 9.40
C LYS A 338 12.33 23.96 8.69
N LEU A 339 12.77 22.76 8.37
CA LEU A 339 11.97 21.74 7.69
C LEU A 339 10.83 21.28 8.60
N LYS A 340 9.60 21.38 8.09
CA LYS A 340 8.42 20.78 8.72
C LYS A 340 7.78 19.72 7.85
N ALA A 341 7.05 18.81 8.48
CA ALA A 341 6.25 17.81 7.79
C ALA A 341 4.88 17.57 8.44
N ILE A 342 3.93 17.10 7.63
CA ILE A 342 2.59 16.68 8.08
C ILE A 342 2.24 15.34 7.44
N LEU A 343 1.65 14.44 8.23
CA LEU A 343 1.01 13.22 7.74
C LEU A 343 -0.45 13.53 7.33
N MET A 344 -0.79 13.31 6.06
CA MET A 344 -2.13 13.62 5.53
C MET A 344 -3.14 12.52 5.82
N TRP A 345 -2.75 11.27 5.61
CA TRP A 345 -3.61 10.10 5.72
C TRP A 345 -2.83 8.79 5.71
N THR A 346 -3.53 7.68 5.94
CA THR A 346 -2.99 6.33 5.76
C THR A 346 -3.60 5.61 4.55
N ILE A 347 -2.88 4.64 3.98
CA ILE A 347 -3.26 3.78 2.86
C ILE A 347 -3.04 2.34 3.30
N ASN A 348 -4.10 1.60 3.56
CA ASN A 348 -3.96 0.23 4.03
C ASN A 348 -5.11 -0.64 3.50
N ASP A 349 -4.88 -1.95 3.47
CA ASP A 349 -5.98 -2.89 3.30
C ASP A 349 -7.00 -2.74 4.45
N PHE A 350 -8.22 -3.25 4.26
CA PHE A 350 -9.28 -2.99 5.22
C PHE A 350 -9.01 -3.58 6.62
N PRO A 351 -8.42 -4.76 6.79
CA PRO A 351 -7.93 -5.22 8.08
C PRO A 351 -6.88 -4.30 8.73
N ALA A 352 -5.83 -3.88 8.02
CA ALA A 352 -4.79 -3.00 8.54
C ALA A 352 -5.33 -1.59 8.85
N TYR A 353 -6.33 -1.12 8.09
CA TYR A 353 -7.11 0.06 8.44
C TYR A 353 -7.65 -0.06 9.87
N GLY A 354 -8.30 -1.17 10.20
CA GLY A 354 -8.89 -1.39 11.54
C GLY A 354 -7.84 -1.39 12.64
N ASN A 355 -6.70 -2.04 12.40
CA ASN A 355 -5.59 -2.09 13.34
C ASN A 355 -5.00 -0.70 13.62
N LEU A 356 -4.81 0.12 12.58
CA LEU A 356 -4.23 1.46 12.72
C LEU A 356 -5.21 2.49 13.26
N ALA A 357 -6.50 2.39 12.87
CA ALA A 357 -7.55 3.31 13.30
C ALA A 357 -8.18 2.90 14.64
N GLY A 358 -7.82 1.73 15.19
CA GLY A 358 -8.50 1.16 16.36
C GLY A 358 -9.99 0.87 16.14
N CYS A 359 -10.44 0.77 14.88
CA CYS A 359 -11.84 0.58 14.54
C CYS A 359 -12.15 -0.87 14.14
N THR A 360 -13.38 -1.32 14.40
CA THR A 360 -13.81 -2.63 13.91
C THR A 360 -14.03 -2.60 12.40
N THR A 361 -13.49 -3.60 11.69
CA THR A 361 -13.64 -3.80 10.24
C THR A 361 -14.54 -5.00 9.93
N LYS A 362 -15.19 -5.55 10.96
CA LYS A 362 -16.08 -6.71 10.91
C LYS A 362 -17.27 -6.50 11.86
N GLY A 363 -18.30 -7.34 11.68
CA GLY A 363 -19.50 -7.28 12.51
C GLY A 363 -20.39 -6.08 12.21
N GLU A 364 -21.25 -5.72 13.15
CA GLU A 364 -22.33 -4.75 12.91
C GLU A 364 -21.79 -3.35 12.54
N LEU A 365 -20.69 -2.92 13.16
CA LEU A 365 -20.13 -1.57 13.01
C LEU A 365 -18.96 -1.50 12.03
N ALA A 366 -18.86 -2.43 11.08
CA ALA A 366 -17.66 -2.56 10.25
C ALA A 366 -17.35 -1.35 9.37
N CYS A 367 -18.33 -0.51 9.04
CA CYS A 367 -18.11 0.66 8.17
C CYS A 367 -17.64 1.86 9.01
N PRO A 368 -16.37 2.30 8.91
CA PRO A 368 -15.87 3.42 9.72
C PRO A 368 -16.50 4.76 9.35
N ILE A 369 -17.02 4.88 8.12
CA ILE A 369 -17.61 6.14 7.61
C ILE A 369 -19.06 6.31 8.09
N CYS A 370 -19.83 5.21 8.11
CA CYS A 370 -21.21 5.21 8.62
C CYS A 370 -21.27 5.01 10.15
N GLY A 371 -20.26 4.34 10.72
CA GLY A 371 -20.16 3.92 12.13
C GLY A 371 -21.48 3.39 12.68
N PRO A 372 -21.99 3.91 13.83
CA PRO A 372 -23.23 3.45 14.46
C PRO A 372 -24.48 3.51 13.56
N ASN A 373 -24.43 4.30 12.49
CA ASN A 373 -25.56 4.51 11.59
C ASN A 373 -25.54 3.57 10.37
N VAL A 374 -24.57 2.65 10.29
CA VAL A 374 -24.54 1.62 9.25
C VAL A 374 -25.72 0.67 9.41
N CYS A 375 -26.33 0.27 8.30
CA CYS A 375 -27.46 -0.66 8.30
C CYS A 375 -26.94 -2.10 8.11
N SER A 376 -26.48 -2.72 9.19
CA SER A 376 -26.04 -4.13 9.19
C SER A 376 -27.16 -5.08 9.62
N GLU A 377 -27.14 -6.30 9.09
CA GLU A 377 -28.06 -7.38 9.46
C GLU A 377 -27.35 -8.73 9.45
N TRP A 378 -27.62 -9.55 10.45
CA TRP A 378 -27.12 -10.93 10.51
C TRP A 378 -28.07 -11.89 9.81
N LEU A 379 -27.58 -12.54 8.74
CA LEU A 379 -28.30 -13.61 8.07
C LEU A 379 -28.10 -14.93 8.84
N VAL A 380 -29.20 -15.47 9.37
CA VAL A 380 -29.19 -16.60 10.32
C VAL A 380 -28.70 -17.89 9.68
N ASN A 381 -29.13 -18.21 8.47
CA ASN A 381 -28.77 -19.47 7.79
C ASN A 381 -27.37 -19.37 7.19
N SER A 382 -27.08 -18.27 6.48
CA SER A 382 -25.74 -18.05 5.89
C SER A 382 -24.67 -17.75 6.93
N LYS A 383 -25.03 -17.41 8.18
CA LYS A 383 -24.13 -17.00 9.26
C LYS A 383 -23.20 -15.87 8.84
N LYS A 384 -23.79 -14.82 8.26
CA LYS A 384 -23.04 -13.72 7.65
C LYS A 384 -23.67 -12.37 7.99
N MET A 385 -22.81 -11.39 8.29
CA MET A 385 -23.21 -9.99 8.38
C MET A 385 -23.30 -9.38 6.99
N VAL A 386 -24.43 -8.74 6.69
CA VAL A 386 -24.68 -8.02 5.43
C VAL A 386 -25.03 -6.57 5.72
N TYR A 387 -24.78 -5.69 4.76
CA TYR A 387 -24.95 -4.25 4.90
C TYR A 387 -25.89 -3.78 3.80
N ARG A 388 -27.11 -3.42 4.16
CA ARG A 388 -28.17 -3.05 3.21
C ARG A 388 -28.68 -1.66 3.48
N GLY A 389 -29.80 -1.28 2.88
CA GLY A 389 -30.42 0.02 3.13
C GLY A 389 -29.76 1.15 2.35
N HIS A 390 -29.18 0.84 1.19
CA HIS A 390 -28.55 1.82 0.31
C HIS A 390 -29.55 2.82 -0.29
N ARG A 391 -30.85 2.48 -0.27
CA ARG A 391 -31.95 3.38 -0.67
C ARG A 391 -31.94 4.72 0.06
N ARG A 392 -31.43 4.78 1.29
CA ARG A 392 -31.34 6.03 2.06
C ARG A 392 -30.37 7.06 1.47
N PHE A 393 -29.44 6.64 0.60
CA PHE A 393 -28.51 7.51 -0.12
C PHE A 393 -29.09 8.07 -1.42
N LEU A 394 -30.19 7.49 -1.93
CA LEU A 394 -30.91 8.05 -3.08
C LEU A 394 -31.57 9.38 -2.72
N HIS A 395 -31.81 10.20 -3.74
CA HIS A 395 -32.56 11.45 -3.59
C HIS A 395 -33.91 11.20 -2.88
N PRO A 396 -34.38 12.05 -1.95
CA PRO A 396 -35.59 11.79 -1.16
C PRO A 396 -36.87 11.54 -1.98
N ARG A 397 -36.94 12.07 -3.21
CA ARG A 397 -38.06 11.88 -4.14
C ARG A 397 -37.88 10.71 -5.12
N HIS A 398 -36.83 9.91 -4.95
CA HIS A 398 -36.56 8.78 -5.85
C HIS A 398 -37.62 7.69 -5.64
N GLU A 399 -38.16 7.13 -6.73
CA GLU A 399 -39.27 6.16 -6.71
C GLU A 399 -38.99 4.96 -5.80
N TRP A 400 -37.79 4.36 -5.90
CA TRP A 400 -37.39 3.22 -5.05
C TRP A 400 -37.39 3.49 -3.54
N ARG A 401 -37.41 4.74 -3.08
CA ARG A 401 -37.60 5.06 -1.67
C ARG A 401 -39.06 4.94 -1.23
N ILE A 402 -39.98 5.24 -2.13
CA ILE A 402 -41.43 5.33 -1.88
C ILE A 402 -42.09 3.95 -2.13
N GLU A 403 -41.62 3.23 -3.15
CA GLU A 403 -42.21 1.96 -3.55
C GLU A 403 -41.95 0.82 -2.54
N LYS A 404 -43.01 0.14 -2.12
CA LYS A 404 -42.97 -1.07 -1.28
C LYS A 404 -42.76 -2.31 -2.15
N LYS A 405 -41.59 -2.42 -2.80
CA LYS A 405 -41.24 -3.61 -3.60
C LYS A 405 -40.61 -4.69 -2.72
N ASN A 406 -40.96 -5.94 -3.01
CA ASN A 406 -40.41 -7.13 -2.34
C ASN A 406 -38.98 -7.49 -2.77
N TRP A 407 -38.41 -6.77 -3.74
CA TRP A 407 -36.99 -6.87 -4.07
C TRP A 407 -36.09 -6.24 -3.00
N PHE A 408 -36.61 -5.29 -2.22
CA PHE A 408 -35.94 -4.67 -1.07
C PHE A 408 -36.44 -5.30 0.25
N ASP A 409 -36.71 -4.48 1.27
CA ASP A 409 -37.25 -4.89 2.58
C ASP A 409 -38.78 -4.75 2.69
N GLY A 410 -39.47 -4.39 1.60
CA GLY A 410 -40.92 -4.15 1.57
C GLY A 410 -41.39 -2.89 2.30
N LYS A 411 -40.47 -2.03 2.77
CA LYS A 411 -40.76 -0.82 3.54
C LYS A 411 -40.47 0.44 2.73
N GLU A 412 -41.12 1.54 3.11
CA GLU A 412 -40.77 2.88 2.64
C GLU A 412 -39.50 3.36 3.34
N GLU A 413 -38.60 4.03 2.61
CA GLU A 413 -37.33 4.56 3.13
C GLU A 413 -37.36 6.09 3.26
N THR A 414 -37.63 6.56 4.48
CA THR A 414 -37.70 8.00 4.81
C THR A 414 -36.41 8.54 5.44
N ARG A 415 -35.47 7.68 5.83
CA ARG A 415 -34.27 8.08 6.56
C ARG A 415 -33.27 8.79 5.65
N ARG A 416 -32.58 9.79 6.18
CA ARG A 416 -31.49 10.48 5.46
C ARG A 416 -30.23 9.59 5.40
N PRO A 417 -29.31 9.82 4.45
CA PRO A 417 -28.00 9.17 4.49
C PRO A 417 -27.31 9.47 5.83
N PRO A 418 -26.53 8.52 6.39
CA PRO A 418 -25.73 8.78 7.58
C PRO A 418 -24.87 10.02 7.40
N LYS A 419 -24.78 10.85 8.43
CA LYS A 419 -23.75 11.89 8.46
C LYS A 419 -22.40 11.18 8.65
N PRO A 420 -21.42 11.43 7.78
CA PRO A 420 -20.08 10.91 7.98
C PRO A 420 -19.52 11.42 9.30
N LEU A 421 -18.89 10.53 10.06
CA LEU A 421 -18.26 10.89 11.32
C LEU A 421 -17.10 11.85 11.09
N THR A 422 -17.00 12.86 11.93
CA THR A 422 -15.86 13.76 12.03
C THR A 422 -14.73 13.11 12.82
N GLY A 423 -13.50 13.61 12.71
CA GLY A 423 -12.39 13.08 13.53
C GLY A 423 -12.67 13.20 15.03
N GLU A 424 -13.36 14.26 15.45
CA GLU A 424 -13.82 14.45 16.84
C GLU A 424 -14.84 13.38 17.26
N ASP A 425 -15.76 12.99 16.37
CA ASP A 425 -16.80 11.98 16.67
C ASP A 425 -16.22 10.57 16.93
N ILE A 426 -15.00 10.30 16.48
CA ILE A 426 -14.35 8.97 16.57
C ILE A 426 -12.97 9.04 17.24
N GLU A 427 -12.62 10.17 17.87
CA GLU A 427 -11.29 10.42 18.48
C GLU A 427 -10.11 10.09 17.54
N LEU A 428 -10.31 10.26 16.23
CA LEU A 428 -9.30 10.03 15.20
C LEU A 428 -8.92 11.35 14.52
N ASP A 429 -7.75 11.88 14.91
CA ASP A 429 -7.18 13.08 14.30
C ASP A 429 -6.60 12.83 12.89
N LEU A 430 -6.38 11.56 12.54
CA LEU A 430 -5.83 11.14 11.25
C LEU A 430 -6.87 10.47 10.37
N ARG A 431 -6.90 10.85 9.09
CA ARG A 431 -7.79 10.23 8.10
C ARG A 431 -7.19 8.92 7.60
N HIS A 432 -8.01 7.87 7.58
CA HIS A 432 -7.67 6.59 6.97
C HIS A 432 -8.44 6.42 5.66
N ASN A 433 -7.74 6.10 4.57
CA ASN A 433 -8.37 5.89 3.26
C ASN A 433 -8.86 4.45 3.07
N LEU A 434 -9.94 4.30 2.33
CA LEU A 434 -10.39 3.02 1.80
C LEU A 434 -9.53 2.60 0.62
N ASP A 435 -8.91 1.42 0.71
CA ASP A 435 -8.13 0.89 -0.40
C ASP A 435 -9.04 0.35 -1.52
N VAL A 436 -9.11 1.13 -2.60
CA VAL A 436 -9.91 0.82 -3.79
C VAL A 436 -9.44 -0.47 -4.44
N MET A 437 -8.14 -0.78 -4.43
CA MET A 437 -7.60 -1.99 -5.05
C MET A 437 -8.22 -3.26 -4.43
N HIS A 438 -8.13 -3.39 -3.10
CA HIS A 438 -8.71 -4.53 -2.40
C HIS A 438 -10.24 -4.54 -2.49
N ILE A 439 -10.90 -3.39 -2.44
CA ILE A 439 -12.37 -3.31 -2.57
C ILE A 439 -12.80 -3.79 -3.96
N GLU A 440 -12.19 -3.28 -5.03
CA GLU A 440 -12.48 -3.63 -6.41
C GLU A 440 -12.24 -5.12 -6.67
N LYS A 441 -11.12 -5.67 -6.19
CA LYS A 441 -10.84 -7.10 -6.23
C LYS A 441 -11.94 -7.93 -5.55
N ASN A 442 -12.35 -7.56 -4.34
CA ASN A 442 -13.37 -8.30 -3.59
C ASN A 442 -14.76 -8.22 -4.26
N VAL A 443 -15.09 -7.08 -4.86
CA VAL A 443 -16.30 -6.90 -5.67
C VAL A 443 -16.24 -7.81 -6.90
N CYS A 444 -15.10 -7.81 -7.61
CA CYS A 444 -14.85 -8.67 -8.78
C CYS A 444 -15.03 -10.16 -8.43
N ASP A 445 -14.34 -10.63 -7.39
CA ASP A 445 -14.43 -12.00 -6.89
C ASP A 445 -15.90 -12.37 -6.52
N SER A 446 -16.64 -11.45 -5.93
CA SER A 446 -18.06 -11.66 -5.55
C SER A 446 -18.97 -11.74 -6.77
N ILE A 447 -18.76 -10.90 -7.79
CA ILE A 447 -19.51 -10.95 -9.05
C ILE A 447 -19.20 -12.27 -9.76
N ILE A 448 -17.94 -12.54 -10.07
CA ILE A 448 -17.52 -13.75 -10.83
C ILE A 448 -17.92 -15.03 -10.10
N GLY A 449 -17.69 -15.10 -8.79
CA GLY A 449 -18.07 -16.25 -7.96
C GLY A 449 -19.57 -16.55 -8.03
N THR A 450 -20.40 -15.50 -8.09
CA THR A 450 -21.86 -15.63 -8.17
C THR A 450 -22.32 -15.98 -9.60
N LEU A 451 -21.80 -15.30 -10.63
CA LEU A 451 -22.16 -15.55 -12.03
C LEU A 451 -21.86 -16.99 -12.46
N LEU A 452 -20.67 -17.49 -12.12
CA LEU A 452 -20.20 -18.83 -12.47
C LEU A 452 -20.66 -19.90 -11.47
N ASN A 453 -21.31 -19.51 -10.37
CA ASN A 453 -21.70 -20.40 -9.27
C ASN A 453 -20.52 -21.24 -8.74
N ILE A 454 -19.40 -20.58 -8.45
CA ILE A 454 -18.18 -21.24 -7.97
C ILE A 454 -18.37 -21.65 -6.50
N LYS A 455 -18.21 -22.94 -6.20
CA LYS A 455 -18.33 -23.49 -4.84
C LYS A 455 -17.42 -22.72 -3.87
N GLY A 456 -18.00 -22.24 -2.77
CA GLY A 456 -17.29 -21.47 -1.73
C GLY A 456 -17.11 -19.98 -2.03
N LYS A 457 -17.31 -19.53 -3.27
CA LYS A 457 -17.25 -18.11 -3.66
C LYS A 457 -18.61 -17.51 -4.03
N THR A 458 -19.54 -18.34 -4.51
CA THR A 458 -20.90 -17.93 -4.88
C THR A 458 -21.63 -17.30 -3.69
N LYS A 459 -22.32 -16.18 -3.95
CA LYS A 459 -23.24 -15.55 -2.99
C LYS A 459 -24.67 -16.09 -3.13
N ASP A 460 -24.84 -17.14 -3.94
CA ASP A 460 -26.12 -17.83 -4.20
C ASP A 460 -26.00 -19.32 -3.87
N GLY A 461 -26.12 -19.65 -2.59
CA GLY A 461 -26.16 -21.01 -2.05
C GLY A 461 -27.49 -21.37 -1.39
N ILE A 462 -27.60 -22.62 -0.95
CA ILE A 462 -28.79 -23.12 -0.24
C ILE A 462 -29.11 -22.29 1.01
N GLU A 463 -28.10 -21.90 1.79
CA GLU A 463 -28.30 -21.13 3.01
C GLU A 463 -28.76 -19.70 2.71
N SER A 464 -28.17 -19.03 1.71
CA SER A 464 -28.63 -17.68 1.29
C SER A 464 -30.06 -17.70 0.75
N ARG A 465 -30.50 -18.84 0.20
CA ARG A 465 -31.88 -19.04 -0.27
C ARG A 465 -32.85 -19.30 0.89
N ARG A 466 -32.41 -20.00 1.94
CA ARG A 466 -33.18 -20.14 3.20
C ARG A 466 -33.30 -18.82 3.96
N ASP A 467 -32.30 -17.95 3.86
CA ASP A 467 -32.41 -16.60 4.41
C ASP A 467 -33.56 -15.82 3.78
N LEU A 468 -33.83 -15.98 2.47
CA LEU A 468 -34.99 -15.37 1.81
C LEU A 468 -36.32 -15.82 2.43
N VAL A 469 -36.44 -17.11 2.78
CA VAL A 469 -37.61 -17.67 3.48
C VAL A 469 -37.76 -17.03 4.86
N THR A 470 -36.67 -17.01 5.63
CA THR A 470 -36.62 -16.44 6.98
C THR A 470 -37.01 -14.96 6.97
N MET A 471 -36.58 -14.25 5.94
CA MET A 471 -36.86 -12.84 5.73
C MET A 471 -38.25 -12.53 5.15
N GLY A 472 -38.95 -13.53 4.59
CA GLY A 472 -40.22 -13.32 3.91
C GLY A 472 -40.13 -12.50 2.61
N ILE A 473 -38.97 -12.49 1.93
CA ILE A 473 -38.76 -11.76 0.67
C ILE A 473 -38.47 -12.72 -0.49
N ARG A 474 -38.59 -12.23 -1.74
CA ARG A 474 -38.17 -12.96 -2.96
C ARG A 474 -38.70 -14.40 -3.04
N GLN A 475 -40.00 -14.58 -2.87
CA GLN A 475 -40.66 -15.90 -2.94
C GLN A 475 -40.34 -16.65 -4.25
N ASP A 476 -40.12 -15.92 -5.34
CA ASP A 476 -39.67 -16.41 -6.65
C ASP A 476 -38.34 -17.19 -6.60
N LEU A 477 -37.47 -16.88 -5.64
CA LEU A 477 -36.15 -17.48 -5.48
C LEU A 477 -36.04 -18.43 -4.29
N GLN A 478 -37.08 -18.63 -3.49
CA GLN A 478 -37.01 -19.49 -2.31
C GLN A 478 -36.85 -20.98 -2.70
N PRO A 479 -36.18 -21.82 -1.87
CA PRO A 479 -36.07 -23.25 -2.12
C PRO A 479 -37.44 -23.92 -2.17
N ASN A 480 -37.64 -24.80 -3.17
CA ASN A 480 -38.89 -25.53 -3.36
C ASN A 480 -38.65 -27.04 -3.33
N LEU A 481 -39.58 -27.79 -2.72
CA LEU A 481 -39.59 -29.25 -2.78
C LEU A 481 -40.30 -29.68 -4.06
N LYS A 482 -39.55 -30.22 -5.02
CA LYS A 482 -40.08 -30.91 -6.20
C LYS A 482 -39.73 -32.38 -6.07
N GLU A 483 -40.73 -33.26 -6.12
CA GLU A 483 -40.53 -34.73 -6.07
C GLU A 483 -39.67 -35.19 -4.86
N ASN A 484 -39.92 -34.62 -3.67
CA ASN A 484 -39.13 -34.86 -2.45
C ASN A 484 -37.63 -34.48 -2.53
N LYS A 485 -37.20 -33.78 -3.59
CA LYS A 485 -35.87 -33.18 -3.70
C LYS A 485 -35.95 -31.67 -3.55
N LEU A 486 -35.04 -31.12 -2.76
CA LEU A 486 -34.88 -29.68 -2.62
C LEU A 486 -34.29 -29.11 -3.91
N THR A 487 -35.01 -28.20 -4.55
CA THR A 487 -34.59 -27.52 -5.78
C THR A 487 -34.50 -26.02 -5.56
N LEU A 488 -33.50 -25.38 -6.17
CA LEU A 488 -33.31 -23.93 -6.13
C LEU A 488 -33.79 -23.33 -7.47
N PRO A 489 -34.74 -22.39 -7.48
CA PRO A 489 -35.14 -21.69 -8.70
C PRO A 489 -33.95 -20.96 -9.34
N ALA A 490 -33.86 -21.00 -10.67
CA ALA A 490 -32.83 -20.28 -11.41
C ALA A 490 -32.92 -18.77 -11.14
N ALA A 491 -31.81 -18.15 -10.77
CA ALA A 491 -31.74 -16.71 -10.59
C ALA A 491 -31.32 -16.02 -11.89
N SER A 492 -31.83 -14.80 -12.11
CA SER A 492 -31.54 -14.00 -13.31
C SER A 492 -30.07 -13.58 -13.43
N PHE A 493 -29.30 -13.64 -12.34
CA PHE A 493 -27.88 -13.27 -12.30
C PHE A 493 -26.94 -14.48 -12.42
N THR A 494 -27.46 -15.71 -12.57
CA THR A 494 -26.62 -16.90 -12.75
C THR A 494 -26.56 -17.26 -14.23
N LEU A 495 -25.35 -17.44 -14.76
CA LEU A 495 -25.17 -17.87 -16.14
C LEU A 495 -25.61 -19.33 -16.31
N SER A 496 -26.27 -19.65 -17.43
CA SER A 496 -26.52 -21.04 -17.85
C SER A 496 -25.20 -21.76 -18.11
N LYS A 497 -25.21 -23.09 -18.23
CA LYS A 497 -23.99 -23.86 -18.54
C LYS A 497 -23.36 -23.39 -19.86
N GLU A 498 -24.18 -23.15 -20.88
CA GLU A 498 -23.77 -22.67 -22.20
C GLU A 498 -23.19 -21.25 -22.10
N GLU A 499 -23.85 -20.36 -21.35
CA GLU A 499 -23.36 -19.00 -21.14
C GLU A 499 -22.03 -18.98 -20.37
N LYS A 500 -21.83 -19.87 -19.38
CA LYS A 500 -20.56 -20.01 -18.67
C LYS A 500 -19.42 -20.45 -19.58
N ILE A 501 -19.68 -21.40 -20.48
CA ILE A 501 -18.69 -21.84 -21.48
C ILE A 501 -18.32 -20.66 -22.38
N ILE A 502 -19.29 -19.89 -22.86
CA ILE A 502 -19.04 -18.69 -23.67
C ILE A 502 -18.22 -17.66 -22.88
N PHE A 503 -18.58 -17.42 -21.62
CA PHE A 503 -17.86 -16.51 -20.72
C PHE A 503 -16.40 -16.90 -20.55
N CYS A 504 -16.13 -18.15 -20.17
CA CYS A 504 -14.78 -18.67 -19.98
C CYS A 504 -13.99 -18.69 -21.28
N LYS A 505 -14.61 -19.12 -22.40
CA LYS A 505 -13.96 -19.16 -23.71
C LYS A 505 -13.50 -17.76 -24.16
N ARG A 506 -14.35 -16.74 -23.98
CA ARG A 506 -14.00 -15.35 -24.30
C ARG A 506 -12.79 -14.86 -23.50
N LEU A 507 -12.68 -15.26 -22.23
CA LEU A 507 -11.52 -14.90 -21.40
C LEU A 507 -10.26 -15.69 -21.76
N SER A 508 -10.39 -16.99 -22.06
CA SER A 508 -9.24 -17.83 -22.41
C SER A 508 -8.65 -17.50 -23.78
N GLU A 509 -9.48 -17.03 -24.72
CA GLU A 509 -9.06 -16.66 -26.08
C GLU A 509 -8.66 -15.18 -26.18
N LEU A 510 -8.84 -14.40 -25.12
CA LEU A 510 -8.49 -12.98 -25.10
C LEU A 510 -6.99 -12.80 -25.22
N LYS A 511 -6.57 -11.98 -26.18
CA LYS A 511 -5.19 -11.50 -26.31
C LYS A 511 -5.15 -10.02 -26.01
N VAL A 512 -4.22 -9.62 -25.14
CA VAL A 512 -3.95 -8.24 -24.76
C VAL A 512 -2.47 -7.93 -25.02
N PRO A 513 -2.09 -6.65 -25.19
CA PRO A 513 -0.68 -6.27 -25.31
C PRO A 513 0.14 -6.70 -24.10
N ASP A 514 1.45 -6.89 -24.29
CA ASP A 514 2.38 -7.16 -23.19
C ASP A 514 2.33 -6.03 -22.16
N GLY A 515 2.35 -6.38 -20.87
CA GLY A 515 2.20 -5.41 -19.77
C GLY A 515 0.76 -4.99 -19.47
N TYR A 516 -0.25 -5.43 -20.25
CA TYR A 516 -1.66 -5.04 -20.03
C TYR A 516 -2.33 -5.73 -18.85
N SER A 517 -2.12 -7.04 -18.70
CA SER A 517 -2.53 -7.87 -17.55
C SER A 517 -1.64 -9.11 -17.52
N SER A 518 -1.74 -9.94 -16.48
CA SER A 518 -1.19 -11.29 -16.58
C SER A 518 -1.94 -12.08 -17.67
N ASN A 519 -1.38 -13.21 -18.11
CA ASN A 519 -2.06 -14.09 -19.05
C ASN A 519 -3.29 -14.73 -18.38
N ILE A 520 -4.45 -14.07 -18.52
CA ILE A 520 -5.73 -14.48 -17.91
C ILE A 520 -6.13 -15.90 -18.34
N ALA A 521 -5.70 -16.37 -19.52
CA ALA A 521 -5.99 -17.73 -19.96
C ALA A 521 -5.47 -18.79 -18.97
N ASN A 522 -4.34 -18.53 -18.29
CA ASN A 522 -3.79 -19.41 -17.27
C ASN A 522 -4.67 -19.50 -16.02
N CYS A 523 -5.58 -18.55 -15.83
CA CYS A 523 -6.50 -18.49 -14.70
C CYS A 523 -7.88 -19.09 -15.01
N VAL A 524 -8.13 -19.54 -16.25
CA VAL A 524 -9.47 -19.94 -16.73
C VAL A 524 -9.49 -21.42 -17.09
N SER A 525 -10.44 -22.16 -16.50
CA SER A 525 -10.81 -23.51 -16.95
C SER A 525 -12.15 -23.45 -17.65
N VAL A 526 -12.13 -23.62 -18.99
CA VAL A 526 -13.34 -23.61 -19.82
C VAL A 526 -14.21 -24.85 -19.53
N GLU A 527 -13.59 -26.02 -19.42
CA GLU A 527 -14.29 -27.28 -19.16
C GLU A 527 -14.99 -27.27 -17.79
N GLU A 528 -14.31 -26.76 -16.76
CA GLU A 528 -14.91 -26.66 -15.43
C GLU A 528 -15.76 -25.41 -15.24
N CYS A 529 -15.76 -24.48 -16.20
CA CYS A 529 -16.40 -23.16 -16.10
C CYS A 529 -15.96 -22.39 -14.85
N LYS A 530 -14.66 -22.40 -14.56
CA LYS A 530 -14.08 -21.79 -13.35
C LYS A 530 -12.98 -20.80 -13.68
N ILE A 531 -12.80 -19.87 -12.75
CA ILE A 531 -11.69 -18.92 -12.75
C ILE A 531 -11.01 -18.98 -11.38
N THR A 532 -9.70 -19.16 -11.40
CA THR A 532 -8.85 -19.30 -10.20
C THR A 532 -7.52 -18.61 -10.41
N GLY A 533 -6.96 -18.00 -9.36
CA GLY A 533 -5.61 -17.43 -9.41
C GLY A 533 -5.50 -15.99 -9.93
N LEU A 534 -6.62 -15.31 -10.22
CA LEU A 534 -6.61 -13.88 -10.52
C LEU A 534 -6.00 -13.09 -9.35
N LYS A 535 -5.07 -12.19 -9.66
CA LYS A 535 -4.52 -11.23 -8.69
C LYS A 535 -5.33 -9.94 -8.71
N SER A 536 -5.03 -9.03 -7.77
CA SER A 536 -5.65 -7.70 -7.67
C SER A 536 -5.62 -6.94 -9.00
N HIS A 537 -4.45 -6.86 -9.65
CA HIS A 537 -4.32 -6.20 -10.95
C HIS A 537 -5.19 -6.84 -12.05
N ASP A 538 -5.26 -8.18 -12.11
CA ASP A 538 -6.10 -8.86 -13.11
C ASP A 538 -7.59 -8.59 -12.86
N CYS A 539 -8.00 -8.53 -11.59
CA CYS A 539 -9.36 -8.18 -11.20
C CYS A 539 -9.73 -6.74 -11.62
N ASP A 540 -8.80 -5.78 -11.49
CA ASP A 540 -9.02 -4.39 -11.89
C ASP A 540 -9.17 -4.28 -13.41
N VAL A 541 -8.27 -4.91 -14.17
CA VAL A 541 -8.37 -4.96 -15.63
C VAL A 541 -9.69 -5.63 -16.05
N LEU A 542 -10.08 -6.71 -15.38
CA LEU A 542 -11.34 -7.40 -15.62
C LEU A 542 -12.52 -6.46 -15.35
N MET A 543 -12.60 -5.84 -14.18
CA MET A 543 -13.70 -4.96 -13.79
C MET A 543 -13.80 -3.72 -14.67
N GLN A 544 -12.70 -3.03 -14.95
CA GLN A 544 -12.73 -1.72 -15.61
C GLN A 544 -12.85 -1.83 -17.13
N ARG A 545 -12.44 -2.96 -17.74
CA ARG A 545 -12.33 -3.06 -19.22
C ARG A 545 -12.96 -4.32 -19.80
N LEU A 546 -12.66 -5.49 -19.25
CA LEU A 546 -12.96 -6.75 -19.94
C LEU A 546 -14.33 -7.32 -19.61
N LEU A 547 -14.79 -7.20 -18.37
CA LEU A 547 -16.02 -7.82 -17.89
C LEU A 547 -17.26 -7.37 -18.69
N PRO A 548 -17.42 -6.09 -19.07
CA PRO A 548 -18.51 -5.69 -19.96
C PRO A 548 -18.46 -6.35 -21.35
N VAL A 549 -17.26 -6.55 -21.88
CA VAL A 549 -17.04 -7.20 -23.18
C VAL A 549 -17.37 -8.69 -23.09
N VAL A 550 -16.87 -9.36 -22.05
CA VAL A 550 -17.05 -10.80 -21.83
C VAL A 550 -18.53 -11.14 -21.54
N LEU A 551 -19.27 -10.24 -20.89
CA LEU A 551 -20.70 -10.41 -20.62
C LEU A 551 -21.62 -9.92 -21.76
N ARG A 552 -21.08 -9.45 -22.88
CA ARG A 552 -21.90 -8.97 -24.00
C ARG A 552 -22.84 -10.07 -24.50
N ASN A 553 -24.14 -9.78 -24.55
CA ASN A 553 -25.20 -10.73 -24.91
C ASN A 553 -25.34 -11.95 -23.98
N LEU A 554 -24.70 -11.94 -22.81
CA LEU A 554 -24.96 -12.89 -21.71
C LEU A 554 -25.84 -12.20 -20.67
N LEU A 555 -26.57 -12.98 -19.85
CA LEU A 555 -27.51 -12.48 -18.83
C LEU A 555 -28.69 -11.66 -19.39
N PRO A 556 -29.81 -11.61 -18.64
CA PRO A 556 -30.87 -10.64 -18.87
C PRO A 556 -30.39 -9.18 -18.75
N SER A 557 -31.10 -8.25 -19.39
CA SER A 557 -30.72 -6.83 -19.46
C SER A 557 -30.51 -6.18 -18.08
N GLY A 558 -31.37 -6.47 -17.11
CA GLY A 558 -31.30 -5.88 -15.76
C GLY A 558 -29.97 -6.18 -15.02
N PRO A 559 -29.69 -7.45 -14.69
CA PRO A 559 -28.43 -7.84 -14.05
C PRO A 559 -27.20 -7.42 -14.87
N ARG A 560 -27.24 -7.56 -16.20
CA ARG A 560 -26.13 -7.15 -17.06
C ARG A 560 -25.84 -5.66 -16.96
N THR A 561 -26.87 -4.81 -17.10
CA THR A 561 -26.72 -3.35 -16.99
C THR A 561 -26.20 -2.95 -15.62
N THR A 562 -26.62 -3.65 -14.57
CA THR A 562 -26.13 -3.41 -13.21
C THR A 562 -24.62 -3.66 -13.10
N ILE A 563 -24.14 -4.78 -13.65
CA ILE A 563 -22.70 -5.08 -13.71
C ILE A 563 -21.97 -4.02 -14.55
N PHE A 564 -22.53 -3.61 -15.68
CA PHE A 564 -21.89 -2.60 -16.53
C PHE A 564 -21.76 -1.25 -15.83
N ARG A 565 -22.75 -0.88 -15.01
CA ARG A 565 -22.70 0.35 -14.22
C ARG A 565 -21.60 0.31 -13.15
N ILE A 566 -21.43 -0.81 -12.44
CA ILE A 566 -20.34 -0.92 -11.45
C ILE A 566 -18.96 -0.99 -12.12
N CYS A 567 -18.83 -1.65 -13.28
CA CYS A 567 -17.62 -1.61 -14.09
C CYS A 567 -17.28 -0.18 -14.55
N ALA A 568 -18.28 0.57 -15.03
CA ALA A 568 -18.11 1.96 -15.43
C ALA A 568 -17.73 2.85 -14.24
N PHE A 569 -18.26 2.55 -13.05
CA PHE A 569 -17.91 3.26 -11.82
C PHE A 569 -16.42 3.14 -11.50
N PHE A 570 -15.89 1.91 -11.39
CA PHE A 570 -14.47 1.70 -11.13
C PHE A 570 -13.59 2.27 -12.25
N ASN A 571 -14.00 2.10 -13.52
CA ASN A 571 -13.28 2.68 -14.64
C ASN A 571 -13.14 4.21 -14.51
N GLN A 572 -14.22 4.93 -14.19
CA GLN A 572 -14.19 6.39 -14.03
C GLN A 572 -13.44 6.83 -12.77
N LEU A 573 -13.62 6.11 -11.67
CA LEU A 573 -12.98 6.39 -10.39
C LEU A 573 -11.44 6.26 -10.47
N CYS A 574 -10.96 5.29 -11.24
CA CYS A 574 -9.54 4.95 -11.36
C CYS A 574 -8.83 5.69 -12.50
N GLN A 575 -9.45 6.73 -13.09
CA GLN A 575 -8.77 7.58 -14.08
C GLN A 575 -7.68 8.44 -13.42
N ARG A 576 -6.58 8.69 -14.14
CA ARG A 576 -5.48 9.53 -13.67
C ARG A 576 -5.85 11.00 -13.51
N VAL A 577 -6.84 11.44 -14.31
CA VAL A 577 -7.36 12.80 -14.29
C VAL A 577 -8.86 12.70 -14.03
N ILE A 578 -9.31 13.32 -12.95
CA ILE A 578 -10.69 13.22 -12.51
C ILE A 578 -11.29 14.63 -12.40
N ASP A 579 -12.44 14.83 -13.05
CA ASP A 579 -13.23 16.05 -12.88
C ASP A 579 -14.02 15.98 -11.56
N ARG A 580 -13.87 17.01 -10.73
CA ARG A 580 -14.53 17.11 -9.43
C ARG A 580 -16.06 17.06 -9.54
N ASN A 581 -16.64 17.67 -10.56
CA ASN A 581 -18.09 17.66 -10.78
C ASN A 581 -18.57 16.29 -11.29
N ALA A 582 -17.74 15.61 -12.08
CA ALA A 582 -18.04 14.25 -12.53
C ALA A 582 -18.13 13.26 -11.35
N LEU A 583 -17.31 13.45 -10.30
CA LEU A 583 -17.36 12.61 -9.09
C LEU A 583 -18.68 12.71 -8.33
N GLU A 584 -19.31 13.89 -8.24
CA GLU A 584 -20.60 14.03 -7.55
C GLU A 584 -21.72 13.26 -8.26
N LYS A 585 -21.69 13.27 -9.60
CA LYS A 585 -22.56 12.44 -10.42
C LYS A 585 -22.22 10.95 -10.28
N LEU A 586 -20.93 10.63 -10.21
CA LEU A 586 -20.46 9.26 -10.02
C LEU A 586 -20.93 8.66 -8.68
N GLU A 587 -20.87 9.43 -7.59
CA GLU A 587 -21.42 9.08 -6.27
C GLU A 587 -22.92 8.74 -6.36
N SER A 588 -23.70 9.64 -6.96
CA SER A 588 -25.15 9.46 -7.12
C SER A 588 -25.49 8.23 -7.96
N ASN A 589 -24.78 8.04 -9.08
CA ASN A 589 -24.93 6.88 -9.95
C ASN A 589 -24.59 5.57 -9.22
N MET A 590 -23.62 5.60 -8.31
CA MET A 590 -23.23 4.42 -7.53
C MET A 590 -24.33 4.04 -6.52
N TYR A 591 -24.97 5.01 -5.87
CA TYR A 591 -26.11 4.73 -4.97
C TYR A 591 -27.24 4.00 -5.70
N GLU A 592 -27.58 4.47 -6.91
CA GLU A 592 -28.53 3.77 -7.78
C GLU A 592 -28.04 2.38 -8.16
N THR A 593 -26.76 2.24 -8.51
CA THR A 593 -26.18 0.97 -8.94
C THR A 593 -26.22 -0.08 -7.84
N VAL A 594 -25.94 0.28 -6.58
CA VAL A 594 -26.08 -0.65 -5.45
C VAL A 594 -27.55 -0.99 -5.19
N CYS A 595 -28.48 -0.05 -5.36
CA CYS A 595 -29.91 -0.36 -5.28
C CYS A 595 -30.36 -1.30 -6.41
N MET A 596 -29.85 -1.15 -7.63
CA MET A 596 -30.07 -2.10 -8.72
C MET A 596 -29.49 -3.48 -8.39
N LEU A 597 -28.31 -3.54 -7.75
CA LEU A 597 -27.78 -4.81 -7.25
C LEU A 597 -28.77 -5.43 -6.26
N GLU A 598 -29.34 -4.67 -5.30
CA GLU A 598 -30.31 -5.18 -4.33
C GLU A 598 -31.57 -5.74 -5.03
N MET A 599 -31.98 -5.14 -6.15
CA MET A 599 -33.13 -5.62 -6.91
C MET A 599 -32.92 -7.02 -7.49
N TYR A 600 -31.70 -7.31 -7.95
CA TYR A 600 -31.41 -8.56 -8.67
C TYR A 600 -30.76 -9.62 -7.78
N TYR A 601 -29.74 -9.26 -7.01
CA TYR A 601 -28.88 -10.17 -6.24
C TYR A 601 -29.44 -10.47 -4.85
N LEU A 602 -28.95 -11.57 -4.23
CA LEU A 602 -29.37 -11.97 -2.90
C LEU A 602 -28.77 -11.09 -1.80
N PRO A 603 -29.41 -11.00 -0.62
CA PRO A 603 -28.86 -10.31 0.56
C PRO A 603 -27.41 -10.67 0.90
N ALA A 604 -27.04 -11.95 0.75
CA ALA A 604 -25.70 -12.45 1.03
C ALA A 604 -24.59 -11.81 0.16
N PHE A 605 -24.96 -11.18 -0.96
CA PHE A 605 -24.06 -10.45 -1.84
C PHE A 605 -23.52 -9.16 -1.18
N PHE A 606 -24.31 -8.51 -0.33
CA PHE A 606 -24.01 -7.20 0.25
C PHE A 606 -23.12 -7.31 1.50
N ASP A 607 -21.90 -7.82 1.34
CA ASP A 607 -20.89 -7.69 2.40
C ASP A 607 -20.29 -6.28 2.46
N ILE A 608 -19.39 -6.09 3.43
CA ILE A 608 -18.81 -4.79 3.73
C ILE A 608 -18.09 -4.21 2.50
N MET A 609 -17.49 -5.04 1.65
CA MET A 609 -16.77 -4.56 0.47
C MET A 609 -17.71 -3.96 -0.57
N ILE A 610 -18.90 -4.56 -0.78
CA ILE A 610 -19.95 -3.95 -1.61
C ILE A 610 -20.42 -2.64 -1.00
N HIS A 611 -20.63 -2.59 0.32
CA HIS A 611 -21.07 -1.38 0.99
C HIS A 611 -20.07 -0.23 0.85
N LEU A 612 -18.77 -0.47 1.05
CA LEU A 612 -17.74 0.57 0.98
C LEU A 612 -17.67 1.27 -0.40
N THR A 613 -18.14 0.64 -1.47
CA THR A 613 -18.17 1.26 -2.82
C THR A 613 -18.92 2.59 -2.87
N ILE A 614 -19.95 2.77 -2.03
CA ILE A 614 -20.74 4.01 -2.00
C ILE A 614 -19.94 5.20 -1.44
N HIS A 615 -18.82 4.94 -0.77
CA HIS A 615 -17.99 5.98 -0.15
C HIS A 615 -16.80 6.40 -1.03
N LEU A 616 -16.41 5.58 -2.01
CA LEU A 616 -15.19 5.79 -2.79
C LEU A 616 -15.23 7.07 -3.64
N GLY A 617 -16.38 7.41 -4.23
CA GLY A 617 -16.52 8.65 -5.01
C GLY A 617 -16.28 9.90 -4.16
N ARG A 618 -16.84 9.92 -2.94
CA ARG A 618 -16.62 11.01 -1.99
C ARG A 618 -15.17 11.08 -1.54
N GLU A 619 -14.55 9.94 -1.30
CA GLU A 619 -13.14 9.89 -0.90
C GLU A 619 -12.22 10.41 -2.01
N ALA A 620 -12.42 10.00 -3.26
CA ALA A 620 -11.70 10.54 -4.40
C ALA A 620 -11.92 12.06 -4.57
N ARG A 621 -13.12 12.55 -4.27
CA ARG A 621 -13.43 13.99 -4.32
C ARG A 621 -12.68 14.77 -3.24
N LEU A 622 -12.40 14.14 -2.11
CA LEU A 622 -11.68 14.76 -0.99
C LEU A 622 -10.16 14.64 -1.13
N CYS A 623 -9.65 13.51 -1.60
CA CYS A 623 -8.24 13.17 -1.58
C CYS A 623 -7.56 13.19 -2.97
N GLY A 624 -8.32 13.37 -4.06
CA GLY A 624 -7.82 13.36 -5.42
C GLY A 624 -7.75 11.96 -6.05
N PRO A 625 -6.99 11.79 -7.14
CA PRO A 625 -6.89 10.52 -7.87
C PRO A 625 -6.48 9.34 -7.00
N VAL A 626 -7.08 8.19 -7.27
CA VAL A 626 -6.97 7.01 -6.42
C VAL A 626 -5.59 6.36 -6.47
N HIS A 627 -4.86 6.46 -7.59
CA HIS A 627 -3.58 5.76 -7.78
C HIS A 627 -2.46 6.22 -6.83
N TYR A 628 -2.59 7.38 -6.19
CA TYR A 628 -1.69 7.83 -5.11
C TYR A 628 -2.00 7.24 -3.74
N ARG A 629 -3.06 6.41 -3.68
CA ARG A 629 -3.62 5.83 -2.46
C ARG A 629 -3.98 4.35 -2.65
N TRP A 630 -3.32 3.68 -3.60
CA TRP A 630 -3.41 2.24 -3.79
C TRP A 630 -2.32 1.50 -3.04
N MET A 631 -2.63 0.26 -2.68
CA MET A 631 -1.66 -0.64 -2.06
C MET A 631 -0.65 -1.26 -3.04
N PHE A 632 -0.90 -1.16 -4.36
CA PHE A 632 -0.07 -1.78 -5.39
C PHE A 632 1.45 -1.51 -5.29
N PRO A 633 1.93 -0.25 -5.18
CA PRO A 633 3.37 0.00 -5.12
C PRO A 633 4.01 -0.64 -3.88
N PHE A 634 3.30 -0.65 -2.76
CA PHE A 634 3.79 -1.22 -1.51
C PHE A 634 3.78 -2.75 -1.54
N GLU A 635 2.70 -3.38 -2.02
CA GLU A 635 2.64 -4.84 -2.19
C GLU A 635 3.72 -5.35 -3.15
N ARG A 636 4.08 -4.56 -4.17
CA ARG A 636 5.15 -4.92 -5.11
C ARG A 636 6.51 -4.89 -4.43
N LEU A 637 6.83 -3.82 -3.70
CA LEU A 637 8.03 -3.76 -2.86
C LEU A 637 8.06 -4.95 -1.90
N VAL A 638 6.93 -5.26 -1.28
CA VAL A 638 6.78 -6.36 -0.35
C VAL A 638 6.97 -7.72 -1.00
N THR A 639 6.49 -7.95 -2.22
CA THR A 639 6.48 -9.30 -2.83
C THR A 639 7.69 -9.60 -3.68
N HIS A 640 8.25 -8.61 -4.38
CA HIS A 640 9.42 -8.81 -5.24
C HIS A 640 10.74 -8.61 -4.49
N GLN A 641 10.77 -7.73 -3.47
CA GLN A 641 12.01 -7.36 -2.80
C GLN A 641 12.19 -8.00 -1.41
N LEU A 642 11.11 -8.39 -0.70
CA LEU A 642 11.20 -9.00 0.65
C LEU A 642 11.33 -10.55 0.69
N PRO A 643 10.63 -11.36 -0.12
CA PRO A 643 10.55 -12.81 0.08
C PRO A 643 11.64 -13.62 -0.63
N SER A 644 12.34 -13.06 -1.64
CA SER A 644 13.55 -13.66 -2.24
C SER A 644 14.72 -13.79 -1.23
N LEU A 645 14.48 -13.37 0.02
CA LEU A 645 15.44 -13.20 1.11
C LEU A 645 15.04 -13.90 2.40
N ALA A 646 14.08 -14.84 2.34
CA ALA A 646 13.56 -15.59 3.49
C ALA A 646 14.62 -16.31 4.35
N GLY A 647 15.88 -16.41 3.89
CA GLY A 647 16.98 -16.93 4.70
C GLY A 647 17.64 -15.91 5.64
N ILE A 648 17.50 -14.60 5.40
CA ILE A 648 18.41 -13.62 6.02
C ILE A 648 17.77 -12.23 6.19
N MET A 649 16.85 -12.09 7.16
CA MET A 649 16.31 -10.78 7.58
C MET A 649 17.40 -9.76 8.00
N GLU A 650 18.62 -10.21 8.31
CA GLU A 650 19.76 -9.32 8.58
C GLU A 650 20.41 -8.77 7.30
N ASP A 651 20.42 -9.51 6.20
CA ASP A 651 21.12 -9.14 4.97
C ASP A 651 20.28 -8.23 4.06
N TRP A 652 18.94 -8.31 4.16
CA TRP A 652 18.02 -7.47 3.38
C TRP A 652 18.08 -5.99 3.80
N VAL A 653 18.14 -5.74 5.11
CA VAL A 653 18.14 -4.37 5.66
C VAL A 653 19.32 -3.60 5.08
N SER A 654 20.48 -4.24 4.99
CA SER A 654 21.69 -3.65 4.43
C SER A 654 21.59 -3.35 2.93
N LEU A 655 20.74 -4.04 2.15
CA LEU A 655 20.55 -3.78 0.71
C LEU A 655 19.53 -2.70 0.40
N TYR A 656 18.38 -2.73 1.08
CA TYR A 656 17.35 -1.69 0.94
C TYR A 656 17.87 -0.32 1.43
N ILE A 657 18.77 -0.33 2.43
CA ILE A 657 19.48 0.87 2.87
C ILE A 657 20.35 1.44 1.76
N ILE A 658 21.02 0.63 0.93
CA ILE A 658 21.99 1.17 -0.02
C ILE A 658 21.33 1.70 -1.29
N ASP A 659 20.28 1.06 -1.79
CA ASP A 659 19.48 1.61 -2.89
C ASP A 659 18.84 2.96 -2.56
N ILE A 660 18.66 3.29 -1.28
CA ILE A 660 18.02 4.52 -0.82
C ILE A 660 18.99 5.45 -0.07
N SER A 661 20.19 5.00 0.32
CA SER A 661 21.21 5.85 0.93
C SER A 661 21.95 6.73 -0.09
N HIS A 662 21.70 6.49 -1.38
CA HIS A 662 22.08 7.38 -2.48
C HIS A 662 21.06 8.52 -2.71
N LEU A 663 20.06 8.66 -1.83
CA LEU A 663 19.15 9.82 -1.73
C LEU A 663 19.46 10.72 -0.53
#